data_AF-A0AAV9XN54-F1
#
_entry.id   AF-A0AAV9XN54-F1
#
_cell.length_a   1.000
_cell.length_b   1.000
_cell.length_c   1.000
_cell.angle_alpha   90.00
_cell.angle_beta   90.00
_cell.angle_gamma   90.00
#
_symmetry.space_group_name_H-M   'P 1'
#
loop_
_entity.id
_entity.type
_entity.pdbx_description
1 polymer ?
#
loop_
_entity_poly.entity_id
_entity_poly.type
_entity_poly.pdbx_seq_one_letter_code
_entity_poly.pdbx_strand_id
1 'polypeptide(L)'
;MATLDGCVFALSGTFEGLTKKDVETLISNNGGAVKGSVTKAVTHLITTEEDYAKKTAKVNTAIGNGLPILSVDWLQESVKKKKKLPEGKYDLTKPPKASTKASSSKAAAPKAAAPKASTSKASTSKAAAAAPATAPAPQTATVTGRKRARKPADEDEEEAEEEEEEEKPAKGKGKGKAKAADTKAKAPAAKKRKGKKKVEEEEEEEEEDEDEEMEDEEEEAEPVPTADEIEERERQKGYKAPVDDICPLKWSGYSVYEDDDNVKFDASLNQTNIGNNNNKFYILQLLQKGSIFAVWTRWGRVGEGGQNKLMQGYDLPSALKEYNKKFKDKTGVTWDERLKADKANKYTYLEKDYAPPDEEKKKPKKEEDEDTVECKLPDQTQIVMNLIFNKDFMQQSMANLNYDSRKLPLGRLNKNTLSQGYNQLKAISEALAANSNRSALENLTNRYYSIIPHDFGRNRPRVIDNDRSLKDEIDLVQSLGDMAIAEKIMKEVEYAEDSQGNRIHPLDKQYASLGLLETTPLEHDSKEYEMLRDYFHKTHGQTHYHIRAKVVHIFRIERKDEAETYAKEKYDNFESDNRRLLWHGSRATNFAGILSQGLRIAPPEAPVNGYMFGKGVYLADISTKSAGYCVPSISGHMGLMLLCEAQLGDPMLELTNADYDAAKNAKKAGCLSTFGMGRTAPKAWIDGGEVHENLKGVKMPDPSVTPGDSNVAGAYLQYNEYICYSTAQIKLRYLFYVDFH
;
A
#
# COMPACT_ATOMS: atom_id res chain seq x y z
N MET A 1 12.74 32.01 17.51
CA MET A 1 14.00 31.23 17.52
C MET A 1 13.65 29.79 17.81
N ALA A 2 14.24 28.86 17.07
CA ALA A 2 14.06 27.43 17.30
C ALA A 2 14.99 26.92 18.41
N THR A 3 14.83 25.67 18.87
CA THR A 3 15.60 25.13 20.01
C THR A 3 17.11 25.06 19.74
N LEU A 4 17.48 24.82 18.48
CA LEU A 4 18.85 24.58 18.00
C LEU A 4 19.27 25.62 16.94
N ASP A 5 18.62 26.78 16.95
CA ASP A 5 18.87 27.90 16.04
C ASP A 5 20.37 28.24 15.96
N GLY A 6 20.88 28.42 14.73
CA GLY A 6 22.31 28.65 14.46
C GLY A 6 23.27 27.49 14.77
N CYS A 7 22.79 26.31 15.19
CA CYS A 7 23.66 25.15 15.49
C CYS A 7 23.78 24.20 14.28
N VAL A 8 25.02 23.85 13.92
CA VAL A 8 25.33 22.91 12.84
C VAL A 8 26.01 21.67 13.42
N PHE A 9 25.48 20.49 13.14
CA PHE A 9 25.91 19.23 13.74
C PHE A 9 26.63 18.33 12.75
N ALA A 10 27.52 17.49 13.26
CA ALA A 10 27.92 16.24 12.62
C ALA A 10 27.54 15.06 13.52
N LEU A 11 27.34 13.89 12.91
CA LEU A 11 26.97 12.65 13.63
C LEU A 11 27.99 11.54 13.39
N SER A 12 28.31 10.76 14.42
CA SER A 12 29.14 9.55 14.35
C SER A 12 28.65 8.46 15.32
N GLY A 13 28.74 7.19 14.93
CA GLY A 13 28.25 6.04 15.71
C GLY A 13 26.79 5.66 15.45
N THR A 14 26.35 4.59 16.12
CA THR A 14 24.98 4.05 16.07
C THR A 14 24.27 4.38 17.39
N PHE A 15 23.15 5.08 17.33
CA PHE A 15 22.42 5.53 18.53
C PHE A 15 21.44 4.46 19.03
N GLU A 16 21.37 4.24 20.34
CA GLU A 16 20.44 3.26 20.90
C GLU A 16 18.99 3.76 20.76
N GLY A 17 18.13 2.93 20.16
CA GLY A 17 16.72 3.24 19.92
C GLY A 17 16.42 4.31 18.86
N LEU A 18 17.43 4.83 18.15
CA LEU A 18 17.26 5.83 17.08
C LEU A 18 18.14 5.53 15.86
N THR A 19 17.57 5.62 14.66
CA THR A 19 18.39 5.64 13.44
C THR A 19 19.09 6.99 13.29
N LYS A 20 20.13 7.05 12.45
CA LYS A 20 20.79 8.29 12.10
C LYS A 20 19.84 9.29 11.40
N LYS A 21 18.86 8.83 10.60
CA LYS A 21 17.82 9.69 9.98
C LYS A 21 16.94 10.33 11.06
N ASP A 22 16.63 9.62 12.14
CA ASP A 22 15.79 10.16 13.22
C ASP A 22 16.51 11.28 13.99
N VAL A 23 17.81 11.11 14.25
CA VAL A 23 18.65 12.15 14.87
C VAL A 23 18.80 13.37 13.94
N GLU A 24 18.95 13.15 12.62
CA GLU A 24 18.99 14.23 11.62
C GLU A 24 17.66 14.98 11.55
N THR A 25 16.54 14.26 11.56
CA THR A 25 15.19 14.84 11.57
C THR A 25 14.90 15.61 12.86
N LEU A 26 15.33 15.09 14.02
CA LEU A 26 15.19 15.75 15.31
C LEU A 26 15.94 17.09 15.38
N ILE A 27 17.10 17.18 14.71
CA ILE A 27 17.90 18.41 14.58
C ILE A 27 17.20 19.41 13.65
N SER A 28 16.84 18.99 12.43
CA SER A 28 16.20 19.84 11.42
C SER A 28 14.86 20.41 11.90
N ASN A 29 14.00 19.59 12.50
CA ASN A 29 12.71 20.01 13.06
C ASN A 29 12.83 20.96 14.26
N ASN A 30 14.04 21.22 14.74
CA ASN A 30 14.35 22.17 15.82
C ASN A 30 15.28 23.30 15.37
N GLY A 31 15.44 23.52 14.06
CA GLY A 31 16.17 24.64 13.46
C GLY A 31 17.69 24.52 13.49
N GLY A 32 18.23 23.33 13.74
CA GLY A 32 19.65 23.04 13.51
C GLY A 32 19.88 22.43 12.13
N ALA A 33 21.12 22.47 11.64
CA ALA A 33 21.50 21.82 10.38
C ALA A 33 22.44 20.64 10.63
N VAL A 34 22.54 19.68 9.69
CA VAL A 34 23.51 18.57 9.77
C VAL A 34 24.43 18.55 8.55
N LYS A 35 25.71 18.19 8.76
CA LYS A 35 26.69 17.94 7.69
C LYS A 35 27.26 16.51 7.82
N GLY A 36 27.52 15.88 6.67
CA GLY A 36 28.03 14.50 6.62
C GLY A 36 29.44 14.33 7.19
N SER A 37 30.27 15.37 7.09
CA SER A 37 31.65 15.45 7.58
C SER A 37 31.83 16.59 8.59
N VAL A 38 32.87 16.50 9.41
CA VAL A 38 33.23 17.55 10.38
C VAL A 38 34.03 18.65 9.66
N THR A 39 33.36 19.74 9.28
CA THR A 39 33.98 20.89 8.62
C THR A 39 34.08 22.09 9.57
N LYS A 40 34.73 23.19 9.15
CA LYS A 40 34.80 24.44 9.93
C LYS A 40 33.43 25.08 10.23
N ALA A 41 32.37 24.68 9.51
CA ALA A 41 31.02 25.15 9.74
C ALA A 41 30.24 24.31 10.78
N VAL A 42 30.79 23.18 11.25
CA VAL A 42 30.16 22.33 12.27
C VAL A 42 30.46 22.89 13.65
N THR A 43 29.41 23.11 14.45
CA THR A 43 29.48 23.67 15.80
C THR A 43 29.50 22.61 16.90
N HIS A 44 28.97 21.41 16.64
CA HIS A 44 28.88 20.31 17.62
C HIS A 44 29.02 18.93 16.94
N LEU A 45 29.60 17.95 17.63
CA LEU A 45 29.55 16.52 17.25
C LEU A 45 28.62 15.77 18.21
N ILE A 46 27.58 15.12 17.70
CA ILE A 46 26.79 14.14 18.48
C ILE A 46 27.34 12.74 18.19
N THR A 47 27.66 11.99 19.25
CA THR A 47 28.23 10.64 19.11
C THR A 47 27.98 9.76 20.33
N THR A 48 28.47 8.52 20.30
CA THR A 48 28.37 7.56 21.41
C THR A 48 29.69 7.43 22.17
N GLU A 49 29.63 6.93 23.41
CA GLU A 49 30.83 6.61 24.19
C GLU A 49 31.75 5.63 23.46
N GLU A 50 31.17 4.69 22.69
CA GLU A 50 31.91 3.69 21.92
C GLU A 50 32.68 4.31 20.75
N ASP A 51 32.04 5.17 19.94
CA ASP A 51 32.70 5.86 18.82
C ASP A 51 33.76 6.84 19.31
N TYR A 52 33.51 7.50 20.45
CA TYR A 52 34.46 8.36 21.12
C TYR A 52 35.69 7.59 21.63
N ALA A 53 35.48 6.46 22.33
CA ALA A 53 36.56 5.59 22.81
C ALA A 53 37.38 4.98 21.66
N LYS A 54 36.72 4.60 20.56
CA LYS A 54 37.38 4.13 19.32
C LYS A 54 38.15 5.23 18.57
N LYS A 55 37.98 6.51 18.93
CA LYS A 55 38.59 7.66 18.26
C LYS A 55 38.40 7.62 16.73
N THR A 56 37.15 7.53 16.28
CA THR A 56 36.84 7.51 14.85
C THR A 56 37.31 8.79 14.14
N ALA A 57 37.44 8.75 12.82
CA ALA A 57 37.95 9.90 12.04
C ALA A 57 37.19 11.21 12.31
N LYS A 58 35.86 11.13 12.52
CA LYS A 58 35.04 12.29 12.90
C LYS A 58 35.36 12.79 14.31
N VAL A 59 35.52 11.90 15.28
CA VAL A 59 35.92 12.24 16.65
C VAL A 59 37.28 12.93 16.68
N ASN A 60 38.30 12.38 16.01
CA ASN A 60 39.62 13.02 15.95
C ASN A 60 39.57 14.40 15.27
N THR A 61 38.77 14.55 14.21
CA THR A 61 38.58 15.85 13.53
C THR A 61 37.86 16.86 14.44
N ALA A 62 36.85 16.43 15.21
CA ALA A 62 36.15 17.30 16.16
C ALA A 62 37.05 17.72 17.34
N ILE A 63 37.88 16.81 17.87
CA ILE A 63 38.90 17.12 18.89
C ILE A 63 39.90 18.14 18.33
N GLY A 64 40.43 17.92 17.11
CA GLY A 64 41.37 18.84 16.46
C GLY A 64 40.79 20.22 16.16
N ASN A 65 39.48 20.30 15.92
CA ASN A 65 38.74 21.56 15.72
C ASN A 65 38.24 22.19 17.03
N GLY A 66 38.47 21.57 18.20
CA GLY A 66 38.02 22.08 19.50
C GLY A 66 36.50 22.08 19.72
N LEU A 67 35.75 21.23 19.00
CA LEU A 67 34.29 21.20 19.05
C LEU A 67 33.76 20.45 20.29
N PRO A 68 32.61 20.85 20.87
CA PRO A 68 31.89 20.03 21.85
C PRO A 68 31.49 18.67 21.26
N ILE A 69 31.76 17.60 22.02
CA ILE A 69 31.46 16.21 21.66
C ILE A 69 30.46 15.67 22.69
N LEU A 70 29.22 15.43 22.26
CA LEU A 70 28.07 15.25 23.14
C LEU A 70 27.36 13.92 22.90
N SER A 71 26.76 13.35 23.95
CA SER A 71 25.81 12.25 23.80
C SER A 71 24.49 12.70 23.16
N VAL A 72 23.74 11.75 22.58
CA VAL A 72 22.42 12.02 21.97
C VAL A 72 21.37 12.49 22.99
N ASP A 73 21.55 12.19 24.28
CA ASP A 73 20.66 12.65 25.36
C ASP A 73 20.64 14.18 25.48
N TRP A 74 21.74 14.86 25.16
CA TRP A 74 21.79 16.33 25.18
C TRP A 74 20.79 16.93 24.18
N LEU A 75 20.73 16.35 22.98
CA LEU A 75 19.82 16.75 21.91
C LEU A 75 18.37 16.48 22.33
N GLN A 76 18.08 15.25 22.77
CA GLN A 76 16.75 14.85 23.23
C GLN A 76 16.25 15.70 24.41
N GLU A 77 17.08 15.91 25.46
CA GLU A 77 16.69 16.72 26.61
C GLU A 77 16.56 18.21 26.26
N SER A 78 17.37 18.76 25.35
CA SER A 78 17.27 20.16 24.90
C SER A 78 15.97 20.39 24.12
N VAL A 79 15.64 19.51 23.16
CA VAL A 79 14.38 19.55 22.41
C VAL A 79 13.18 19.38 23.33
N LYS A 80 13.20 18.39 24.23
CA LYS A 80 12.13 18.13 25.20
C LYS A 80 11.86 19.32 26.13
N LYS A 81 12.87 20.13 26.44
CA LYS A 81 12.77 21.35 27.26
C LYS A 81 12.62 22.64 26.42
N LYS A 82 12.56 22.54 25.09
CA LYS A 82 12.52 23.65 24.13
C LYS A 82 13.59 24.73 24.37
N LYS A 83 14.79 24.32 24.80
CA LYS A 83 15.92 25.21 25.10
C LYS A 83 17.25 24.46 25.03
N LYS A 84 18.26 25.03 24.34
CA LYS A 84 19.65 24.54 24.37
C LYS A 84 20.16 24.39 25.81
N LEU A 85 20.55 23.18 26.20
CA LEU A 85 21.08 22.90 27.54
C LEU A 85 22.59 23.13 27.66
N PRO A 86 23.11 23.38 28.89
CA PRO A 86 24.54 23.37 29.16
C PRO A 86 25.16 22.01 28.78
N GLU A 87 26.19 22.06 27.95
CA GLU A 87 26.81 20.91 27.30
C GLU A 87 27.54 19.98 28.30
N GLY A 88 28.13 20.55 29.35
CA GLY A 88 29.06 19.85 30.26
C GLY A 88 28.52 18.72 31.16
N LYS A 89 27.22 18.36 31.09
CA LYS A 89 26.71 17.09 31.68
C LYS A 89 26.85 15.90 30.69
N TYR A 90 26.87 16.19 29.40
CA TYR A 90 26.75 15.23 28.29
C TYR A 90 28.01 15.17 27.43
N ASP A 91 29.02 15.96 27.82
CA ASP A 91 30.30 16.14 27.16
C ASP A 91 31.20 14.94 27.41
N LEU A 92 31.38 14.14 26.36
CA LEU A 92 32.14 12.89 26.38
C LEU A 92 33.65 13.11 26.54
N THR A 93 34.14 14.36 26.44
CA THR A 93 35.55 14.68 26.70
C THR A 93 35.92 14.69 28.18
N LYS A 94 34.92 14.66 29.08
CA LYS A 94 35.10 14.78 30.53
C LYS A 94 34.81 13.43 31.23
N PRO A 95 35.60 13.03 32.24
CA PRO A 95 35.35 11.77 32.96
C PRO A 95 34.01 11.84 33.71
N PRO A 96 33.23 10.74 33.74
CA PRO A 96 31.90 10.73 34.31
C PRO A 96 31.94 11.02 35.82
N LYS A 97 31.30 12.12 36.24
CA LYS A 97 31.04 12.36 37.67
C LYS A 97 30.08 11.30 38.19
N ALA A 98 30.47 10.61 39.25
CA ALA A 98 29.74 9.46 39.77
C ALA A 98 28.33 9.82 40.28
N SER A 99 27.31 9.57 39.45
CA SER A 99 25.93 9.34 39.90
C SER A 99 25.74 7.86 40.22
N THR A 100 25.17 7.55 41.38
CA THR A 100 25.06 6.19 41.93
C THR A 100 24.36 5.19 41.00
N LYS A 101 25.08 4.13 40.60
CA LYS A 101 24.46 2.93 40.01
C LYS A 101 23.61 2.21 41.07
N ALA A 102 22.41 1.77 40.67
CA ALA A 102 21.62 0.79 41.40
C ALA A 102 20.82 -0.08 40.40
N SER A 103 21.45 -1.15 39.90
CA SER A 103 20.81 -2.10 38.99
C SER A 103 20.02 -3.17 39.76
N SER A 104 18.71 -3.22 39.52
CA SER A 104 17.83 -4.40 39.55
C SER A 104 18.14 -5.58 40.49
N SER A 105 17.25 -5.90 41.43
CA SER A 105 16.74 -7.28 41.60
C SER A 105 15.53 -7.41 42.55
N LYS A 106 14.78 -8.50 42.33
CA LYS A 106 13.72 -9.17 43.12
C LYS A 106 13.34 -8.63 44.52
N ALA A 107 12.06 -8.32 44.68
CA ALA A 107 11.22 -8.73 45.83
C ALA A 107 9.79 -8.99 45.28
N ALA A 108 9.03 -10.04 45.62
CA ALA A 108 8.77 -10.72 46.89
C ALA A 108 7.91 -9.88 47.86
N ALA A 109 6.73 -10.37 48.21
CA ALA A 109 5.72 -9.63 48.96
C ALA A 109 5.90 -9.74 50.49
N PRO A 110 5.65 -8.66 51.26
CA PRO A 110 5.55 -8.72 52.71
C PRO A 110 4.11 -9.00 53.19
N LYS A 111 3.98 -9.71 54.32
CA LYS A 111 2.71 -9.85 55.07
C LYS A 111 2.52 -8.69 56.05
N ALA A 112 1.29 -8.55 56.54
CA ALA A 112 0.85 -7.49 57.44
C ALA A 112 1.49 -7.50 58.84
N ALA A 113 1.54 -6.31 59.45
CA ALA A 113 1.48 -6.10 60.90
C ALA A 113 0.63 -4.84 61.18
N ALA A 114 -0.09 -4.79 62.31
CA ALA A 114 -0.98 -3.68 62.69
C ALA A 114 -0.38 -2.83 63.82
N PRO A 115 -1.00 -1.68 64.18
CA PRO A 115 -1.67 -1.66 65.50
C PRO A 115 -2.95 -0.81 65.65
N LYS A 116 -3.90 -1.37 66.43
CA LYS A 116 -4.77 -0.73 67.45
C LYS A 116 -5.72 0.46 67.13
N ALA A 117 -6.97 0.11 66.80
CA ALA A 117 -8.20 0.30 67.61
C ALA A 117 -8.68 1.67 68.18
N SER A 118 -9.90 2.07 67.77
CA SER A 118 -11.02 2.61 68.61
C SER A 118 -12.33 2.67 67.77
N THR A 119 -13.35 1.81 67.96
CA THR A 119 -14.49 1.80 68.93
C THR A 119 -15.67 2.78 68.73
N SER A 120 -16.64 2.43 67.86
CA SER A 120 -18.11 2.61 68.06
C SER A 120 -18.90 2.01 66.87
N LYS A 121 -19.67 0.89 66.95
CA LYS A 121 -20.98 0.59 67.58
C LYS A 121 -22.23 1.17 66.87
N ALA A 122 -23.08 0.24 66.39
CA ALA A 122 -24.53 0.36 66.10
C ALA A 122 -24.95 1.27 64.91
N SER A 123 -26.13 1.14 64.28
CA SER A 123 -27.27 0.21 64.53
C SER A 123 -27.95 -0.31 63.24
N THR A 124 -28.64 -1.44 63.38
CA THR A 124 -29.47 -2.14 62.37
C THR A 124 -30.76 -1.43 61.94
N SER A 125 -31.23 -1.69 60.73
CA SER A 125 -32.63 -2.09 60.45
C SER A 125 -32.71 -2.93 59.15
N LYS A 126 -33.82 -3.67 58.92
CA LYS A 126 -33.91 -4.75 57.92
C LYS A 126 -35.35 -5.10 57.52
N ALA A 127 -35.71 -4.92 56.23
CA ALA A 127 -36.82 -5.54 55.49
C ALA A 127 -36.57 -5.29 53.98
N ALA A 128 -36.72 -6.19 52.99
CA ALA A 128 -37.61 -7.34 52.73
C ALA A 128 -39.08 -6.93 52.46
N ALA A 129 -39.73 -7.27 51.34
CA ALA A 129 -39.37 -8.10 50.17
C ALA A 129 -40.00 -7.47 48.88
N ALA A 130 -40.00 -8.02 47.65
CA ALA A 130 -39.71 -9.38 47.16
C ALA A 130 -39.15 -9.38 45.69
N ALA A 131 -39.61 -10.32 44.86
CA ALA A 131 -39.26 -10.61 43.45
C ALA A 131 -40.45 -11.37 42.79
N PRO A 132 -40.44 -11.87 41.53
CA PRO A 132 -39.44 -11.83 40.44
C PRO A 132 -40.02 -11.13 39.15
N ALA A 133 -39.51 -11.21 37.90
CA ALA A 133 -38.63 -12.19 37.23
C ALA A 133 -37.91 -11.67 35.95
N THR A 134 -37.22 -12.60 35.27
CA THR A 134 -36.73 -12.57 33.87
C THR A 134 -35.72 -11.50 33.42
N ALA A 135 -34.45 -11.77 33.78
CA ALA A 135 -33.30 -11.99 32.88
C ALA A 135 -32.78 -10.89 31.90
N PRO A 136 -31.46 -10.90 31.55
CA PRO A 136 -30.76 -9.66 31.15
C PRO A 136 -30.02 -9.72 29.80
N ALA A 137 -29.32 -8.63 29.47
CA ALA A 137 -28.51 -8.44 28.27
C ALA A 137 -27.28 -9.37 28.17
N PRO A 138 -26.79 -9.67 26.95
CA PRO A 138 -25.57 -10.44 26.74
C PRO A 138 -24.30 -9.58 26.87
N GLN A 139 -23.35 -10.04 27.68
CA GLN A 139 -21.95 -9.62 27.59
C GLN A 139 -21.05 -10.79 27.20
N THR A 140 -19.90 -10.44 26.63
CA THR A 140 -18.78 -11.29 26.20
C THR A 140 -18.48 -12.48 27.13
N ALA A 141 -18.34 -13.68 26.55
CA ALA A 141 -17.89 -14.88 27.27
C ALA A 141 -16.51 -15.36 26.76
N THR A 142 -15.48 -15.21 27.59
CA THR A 142 -14.15 -15.82 27.38
C THR A 142 -14.13 -17.29 27.82
N VAL A 143 -13.28 -18.11 27.20
CA VAL A 143 -13.22 -19.56 27.39
C VAL A 143 -12.58 -19.97 28.72
N THR A 144 -13.29 -20.81 29.49
CA THR A 144 -12.74 -21.82 30.41
C THR A 144 -13.62 -23.09 30.29
N GLY A 145 -13.18 -24.33 30.49
CA GLY A 145 -11.87 -24.83 30.94
C GLY A 145 -12.09 -25.93 31.99
N ARG A 146 -12.12 -27.23 31.59
CA ARG A 146 -12.45 -28.34 32.51
C ARG A 146 -11.35 -29.43 32.52
N LYS A 147 -10.94 -29.86 33.72
CA LYS A 147 -9.77 -30.74 33.96
C LYS A 147 -10.13 -32.23 34.03
N ARG A 148 -9.27 -33.09 33.48
CA ARG A 148 -8.85 -34.45 33.92
C ARG A 148 -7.86 -35.00 32.88
N ALA A 149 -6.79 -35.73 33.19
CA ALA A 149 -6.05 -35.95 34.44
C ALA A 149 -4.60 -36.33 34.07
N ARG A 150 -3.62 -36.24 34.99
CA ARG A 150 -2.22 -36.64 34.74
C ARG A 150 -1.57 -37.20 36.02
N LYS A 151 -0.77 -38.25 35.87
CA LYS A 151 0.27 -38.71 36.81
C LYS A 151 1.45 -39.28 35.97
N PRO A 152 2.67 -39.41 36.52
CA PRO A 152 3.87 -39.16 35.72
C PRO A 152 4.84 -40.35 35.63
N ALA A 153 5.81 -40.19 34.74
CA ALA A 153 7.20 -40.57 34.92
C ALA A 153 8.06 -39.49 34.24
N ASP A 154 9.27 -39.29 34.75
CA ASP A 154 10.33 -38.47 34.15
C ASP A 154 11.32 -39.39 33.43
N GLU A 155 12.11 -38.87 32.48
CA GLU A 155 13.50 -39.26 32.21
C GLU A 155 14.10 -38.27 31.18
N ASP A 156 15.43 -38.13 31.18
CA ASP A 156 16.20 -37.05 30.55
C ASP A 156 16.79 -37.43 29.16
N GLU A 157 17.75 -36.62 28.67
CA GLU A 157 18.69 -36.90 27.55
C GLU A 157 18.11 -36.92 26.11
N GLU A 158 18.81 -36.48 25.05
CA GLU A 158 19.98 -35.58 24.93
C GLU A 158 19.95 -34.86 23.56
N GLU A 159 20.94 -34.02 23.24
CA GLU A 159 21.08 -33.39 21.92
C GLU A 159 21.69 -34.35 20.88
N ALA A 160 21.24 -34.27 19.63
CA ALA A 160 21.94 -34.84 18.47
C ALA A 160 21.66 -34.00 17.21
N GLU A 161 22.67 -33.28 16.73
CA GLU A 161 22.78 -32.90 15.32
C GLU A 161 23.37 -34.08 14.54
N GLU A 162 22.90 -34.33 13.31
CA GLU A 162 23.70 -35.10 12.34
C GLU A 162 23.31 -34.69 10.91
N GLU A 163 24.33 -34.41 10.10
CA GLU A 163 24.24 -34.27 8.64
C GLU A 163 24.57 -35.61 7.97
N GLU A 164 24.12 -35.81 6.71
CA GLU A 164 24.77 -36.58 5.62
C GLU A 164 23.72 -36.71 4.49
N GLU A 165 23.92 -36.13 3.29
CA GLU A 165 24.79 -36.56 2.16
C GLU A 165 24.13 -37.59 1.22
N GLU A 166 24.53 -37.57 -0.06
CA GLU A 166 23.97 -38.43 -1.11
C GLU A 166 24.76 -39.74 -1.24
N GLU A 167 24.08 -40.88 -1.41
CA GLU A 167 24.61 -41.89 -2.35
C GLU A 167 23.54 -42.67 -3.11
N LYS A 168 23.96 -43.23 -4.26
CA LYS A 168 23.17 -44.10 -5.14
C LYS A 168 23.89 -45.46 -5.26
N PRO A 169 23.16 -46.57 -5.25
CA PRO A 169 23.57 -47.76 -5.97
C PRO A 169 22.61 -48.11 -7.11
N ALA A 170 23.06 -48.98 -8.04
CA ALA A 170 22.32 -49.33 -9.25
C ALA A 170 22.18 -50.85 -9.48
N LYS A 171 21.05 -51.25 -10.09
CA LYS A 171 20.84 -52.48 -10.89
C LYS A 171 21.30 -53.84 -10.29
N GLY A 172 20.40 -54.54 -9.61
CA GLY A 172 20.47 -56.00 -9.36
C GLY A 172 19.36 -56.78 -10.09
N LYS A 173 19.63 -57.99 -10.62
CA LYS A 173 18.67 -58.81 -11.40
C LYS A 173 18.14 -60.00 -10.59
N GLY A 174 16.87 -60.39 -10.79
CA GLY A 174 16.58 -61.79 -11.18
C GLY A 174 15.42 -62.60 -10.56
N LYS A 175 14.35 -62.77 -11.37
CA LYS A 175 13.56 -64.01 -11.61
C LYS A 175 12.82 -64.77 -10.47
N GLY A 176 11.49 -64.89 -10.63
CA GLY A 176 10.64 -65.99 -10.12
C GLY A 176 9.14 -65.63 -10.27
N LYS A 177 8.42 -66.03 -11.32
CA LYS A 177 7.63 -67.27 -11.52
C LYS A 177 6.54 -67.55 -10.44
N ALA A 178 5.29 -67.95 -10.77
CA ALA A 178 4.53 -67.94 -12.04
C ALA A 178 3.06 -68.44 -11.85
N LYS A 179 2.11 -67.91 -12.65
CA LYS A 179 0.78 -68.48 -13.02
C LYS A 179 -0.26 -68.65 -11.86
N ALA A 180 -1.56 -68.84 -12.09
CA ALA A 180 -2.41 -68.99 -13.29
C ALA A 180 -3.76 -68.22 -13.09
N ALA A 181 -4.77 -68.16 -13.97
CA ALA A 181 -4.99 -68.73 -15.31
C ALA A 181 -5.96 -67.84 -16.15
N ASP A 182 -5.90 -68.01 -17.48
CA ASP A 182 -6.98 -68.12 -18.49
C ASP A 182 -8.42 -67.60 -18.23
N THR A 183 -9.20 -67.19 -19.25
CA THR A 183 -9.28 -67.55 -20.69
C THR A 183 -10.02 -66.41 -21.42
N LYS A 184 -10.01 -66.14 -22.74
CA LYS A 184 -9.22 -66.38 -24.00
C LYS A 184 -9.82 -65.36 -25.03
N ALA A 185 -9.63 -65.24 -26.36
CA ALA A 185 -8.90 -65.79 -27.52
C ALA A 185 -9.11 -64.74 -28.68
N LYS A 186 -8.54 -64.71 -29.90
CA LYS A 186 -7.45 -65.38 -30.69
C LYS A 186 -7.20 -64.46 -31.92
N ALA A 187 -6.03 -64.36 -32.59
CA ALA A 187 -4.65 -64.59 -32.12
C ALA A 187 -3.55 -63.92 -33.02
N PRO A 188 -3.48 -64.08 -34.38
CA PRO A 188 -2.20 -63.83 -35.10
C PRO A 188 -2.29 -63.03 -36.42
N ALA A 189 -1.20 -62.53 -37.04
CA ALA A 189 0.25 -62.66 -36.83
C ALA A 189 0.96 -61.29 -37.12
N ALA A 190 2.06 -60.85 -36.49
CA ALA A 190 3.47 -61.25 -36.64
C ALA A 190 4.06 -61.06 -38.08
N LYS A 191 5.28 -60.53 -38.33
CA LYS A 191 6.38 -60.04 -37.46
C LYS A 191 7.52 -59.33 -38.26
N LYS A 192 8.51 -58.74 -37.53
CA LYS A 192 9.91 -58.37 -37.94
C LYS A 192 10.16 -57.00 -38.65
N ARG A 193 11.45 -56.67 -38.86
CA ARG A 193 12.05 -55.32 -39.04
C ARG A 193 13.22 -55.32 -40.07
N LYS A 194 13.45 -54.16 -40.71
CA LYS A 194 14.70 -53.66 -41.40
C LYS A 194 15.24 -54.46 -42.61
N GLY A 195 15.57 -53.78 -43.73
CA GLY A 195 16.14 -54.46 -44.92
C GLY A 195 16.91 -53.71 -46.03
N LYS A 196 16.65 -52.42 -46.36
CA LYS A 196 17.47 -51.52 -47.23
C LYS A 196 17.73 -51.91 -48.74
N LYS A 197 17.30 -51.00 -49.65
CA LYS A 197 17.89 -50.57 -50.96
C LYS A 197 17.38 -51.17 -52.30
N LYS A 198 17.50 -50.30 -53.33
CA LYS A 198 17.02 -50.29 -54.74
C LYS A 198 15.49 -50.10 -54.92
N VAL A 199 14.93 -49.22 -55.79
CA VAL A 199 15.26 -48.72 -57.18
C VAL A 199 14.72 -49.71 -58.25
N GLU A 200 14.05 -49.32 -59.35
CA GLU A 200 14.01 -48.07 -60.20
C GLU A 200 12.54 -47.71 -60.63
N GLU A 201 12.34 -46.76 -61.58
CA GLU A 201 11.14 -46.55 -62.47
C GLU A 201 9.79 -46.07 -61.84
N GLU A 202 8.90 -45.27 -62.47
CA GLU A 202 8.92 -44.42 -63.71
C GLU A 202 7.72 -43.44 -63.70
N GLU A 203 7.81 -42.28 -64.38
CA GLU A 203 6.76 -41.59 -65.19
C GLU A 203 7.24 -40.19 -65.66
N GLU A 204 6.95 -39.85 -66.92
CA GLU A 204 7.40 -38.66 -67.70
C GLU A 204 6.41 -37.47 -67.53
N GLU A 205 6.83 -36.20 -67.43
CA GLU A 205 7.29 -35.26 -68.49
C GLU A 205 6.25 -34.88 -69.56
N GLU A 206 5.97 -33.57 -69.68
CA GLU A 206 5.62 -32.87 -70.93
C GLU A 206 5.93 -31.35 -70.74
N GLU A 207 6.43 -30.68 -71.77
CA GLU A 207 7.00 -29.32 -71.76
C GLU A 207 6.07 -28.27 -72.40
N GLU A 208 6.35 -26.97 -72.21
CA GLU A 208 6.55 -26.01 -73.32
C GLU A 208 7.12 -24.67 -72.78
N ASP A 209 7.94 -24.00 -73.59
CA ASP A 209 8.76 -22.83 -73.21
C ASP A 209 8.07 -21.46 -73.41
N GLU A 210 8.62 -20.41 -72.79
CA GLU A 210 8.77 -19.10 -73.43
C GLU A 210 9.95 -18.31 -72.77
N ASP A 211 10.87 -17.78 -73.58
CA ASP A 211 12.07 -17.06 -73.16
C ASP A 211 11.81 -15.58 -72.79
N GLU A 212 12.64 -14.97 -71.93
CA GLU A 212 13.51 -13.82 -72.30
C GLU A 212 14.49 -13.42 -71.15
N GLU A 213 15.39 -12.47 -71.42
CA GLU A 213 16.70 -12.33 -70.74
C GLU A 213 16.76 -11.36 -69.53
N MET A 214 17.95 -11.26 -68.94
CA MET A 214 18.29 -10.53 -67.70
C MET A 214 18.46 -9.00 -67.91
N GLU A 215 18.21 -8.23 -66.85
CA GLU A 215 18.98 -7.01 -66.55
C GLU A 215 19.50 -7.08 -65.10
N ASP A 216 20.75 -6.67 -64.86
CA ASP A 216 21.35 -6.56 -63.53
C ASP A 216 21.03 -5.18 -62.91
N GLU A 217 20.52 -5.14 -61.67
CA GLU A 217 20.46 -3.91 -60.85
C GLU A 217 21.24 -4.06 -59.54
N GLU A 218 21.78 -2.95 -59.04
CA GLU A 218 22.87 -2.93 -58.06
C GLU A 218 22.44 -3.19 -56.60
N GLU A 219 23.36 -3.71 -55.79
CA GLU A 219 23.16 -4.04 -54.37
C GLU A 219 23.12 -2.75 -53.51
N GLU A 220 22.01 -2.01 -53.53
CA GLU A 220 21.81 -0.84 -52.65
C GLU A 220 21.83 -1.24 -51.17
N ALA A 221 22.79 -0.68 -50.43
CA ALA A 221 22.87 -0.85 -48.98
C ALA A 221 21.75 -0.08 -48.27
N GLU A 222 21.05 -0.74 -47.33
CA GLU A 222 19.93 -0.11 -46.60
C GLU A 222 20.30 1.25 -45.99
N PRO A 223 19.41 2.26 -46.08
CA PRO A 223 19.71 3.61 -45.66
C PRO A 223 20.01 3.67 -44.16
N VAL A 224 21.19 4.23 -43.83
CA VAL A 224 21.57 4.50 -42.44
C VAL A 224 20.53 5.47 -41.84
N PRO A 225 19.82 5.09 -40.75
CA PRO A 225 18.72 5.90 -40.22
C PRO A 225 19.24 7.26 -39.76
N THR A 226 18.46 8.31 -40.04
CA THR A 226 18.84 9.70 -39.75
C THR A 226 18.98 9.96 -38.25
N ALA A 227 19.66 11.05 -37.89
CA ALA A 227 19.81 11.43 -36.49
C ALA A 227 18.45 11.64 -35.78
N ASP A 228 17.43 12.11 -36.50
CA ASP A 228 16.08 12.32 -35.97
C ASP A 228 15.28 11.01 -35.85
N GLU A 229 15.43 10.06 -36.79
CA GLU A 229 14.86 8.71 -36.66
C GLU A 229 15.56 7.88 -35.58
N ILE A 230 16.86 8.10 -35.37
CA ILE A 230 17.61 7.53 -34.24
C ILE A 230 17.12 8.16 -32.93
N GLU A 231 17.00 9.48 -32.84
CA GLU A 231 16.41 10.13 -31.66
C GLU A 231 14.95 9.71 -31.45
N GLU A 232 14.16 9.44 -32.48
CA GLU A 232 12.78 9.00 -32.34
C GLU A 232 12.67 7.53 -31.94
N ARG A 233 13.51 6.64 -32.48
CA ARG A 233 13.68 5.28 -31.95
C ARG A 233 14.21 5.30 -30.51
N GLU A 234 15.08 6.23 -30.13
CA GLU A 234 15.54 6.42 -28.74
C GLU A 234 14.43 6.98 -27.83
N ARG A 235 13.55 7.86 -28.34
CA ARG A 235 12.32 8.33 -27.64
C ARG A 235 11.29 7.21 -27.45
N GLN A 236 11.17 6.30 -28.43
CA GLN A 236 10.27 5.15 -28.39
C GLN A 236 10.79 3.99 -27.52
N LYS A 237 12.11 3.90 -27.27
CA LYS A 237 12.73 2.97 -26.30
C LYS A 237 12.35 3.32 -24.85
N GLY A 238 11.14 2.94 -24.46
CA GLY A 238 10.57 3.19 -23.14
C GLY A 238 11.43 2.72 -21.97
N TYR A 239 11.25 3.35 -20.80
CA TYR A 239 12.10 3.28 -19.61
C TYR A 239 12.78 1.90 -19.39
N LYS A 240 14.10 1.83 -19.59
CA LYS A 240 14.88 0.59 -19.47
C LYS A 240 14.73 -0.03 -18.08
N ALA A 241 14.43 -1.33 -18.02
CA ALA A 241 14.33 -2.04 -16.75
C ALA A 241 15.67 -1.94 -15.97
N PRO A 242 15.66 -1.52 -14.70
CA PRO A 242 16.88 -1.32 -13.95
C PRO A 242 17.48 -2.64 -13.51
N VAL A 243 18.81 -2.75 -13.54
CA VAL A 243 19.51 -3.89 -12.94
C VAL A 243 19.22 -3.94 -11.44
N ASP A 244 18.82 -5.11 -10.94
CA ASP A 244 18.47 -5.35 -9.53
C ASP A 244 19.56 -4.84 -8.56
N ASP A 245 19.14 -4.19 -7.46
CA ASP A 245 20.02 -3.39 -6.60
C ASP A 245 21.17 -4.16 -5.94
N ILE A 246 21.02 -5.49 -5.82
CA ILE A 246 21.99 -6.40 -5.20
C ILE A 246 22.91 -7.05 -6.26
N CYS A 247 22.65 -6.86 -7.56
CA CYS A 247 23.49 -7.39 -8.62
C CYS A 247 24.82 -6.62 -8.71
N PRO A 248 25.99 -7.28 -8.62
CA PRO A 248 27.29 -6.60 -8.70
C PRO A 248 27.59 -5.98 -10.07
N LEU A 249 26.80 -6.31 -11.10
CA LEU A 249 26.93 -5.73 -12.44
C LEU A 249 26.22 -4.38 -12.60
N LYS A 250 25.36 -3.96 -11.65
CA LYS A 250 24.57 -2.72 -11.74
C LYS A 250 25.40 -1.48 -12.07
N TRP A 251 26.59 -1.36 -11.49
CA TRP A 251 27.52 -0.23 -11.72
C TRP A 251 28.61 -0.53 -12.75
N SER A 252 28.58 -1.71 -13.38
CA SER A 252 29.61 -2.21 -14.29
C SER A 252 29.31 -1.92 -15.78
N GLY A 253 28.31 -1.09 -16.07
CA GLY A 253 27.87 -0.77 -17.43
C GLY A 253 27.06 -1.88 -18.12
N TYR A 254 26.33 -2.68 -17.34
CA TYR A 254 25.31 -3.60 -17.85
C TYR A 254 23.93 -2.94 -17.77
N SER A 255 23.06 -3.21 -18.75
CA SER A 255 21.61 -2.96 -18.68
C SER A 255 20.85 -4.29 -18.68
N VAL A 256 19.55 -4.27 -18.34
CA VAL A 256 18.66 -5.38 -18.68
C VAL A 256 18.55 -5.47 -20.21
N TYR A 257 18.48 -6.70 -20.73
CA TYR A 257 18.27 -6.98 -22.15
C TYR A 257 16.83 -6.72 -22.57
N GLU A 258 16.68 -6.29 -23.80
CA GLU A 258 15.42 -5.95 -24.45
C GLU A 258 15.53 -6.42 -25.90
N ASP A 259 14.51 -7.11 -26.40
CA ASP A 259 14.45 -7.59 -27.79
C ASP A 259 13.81 -6.55 -28.72
N ASP A 260 13.73 -6.91 -30.01
CA ASP A 260 13.23 -6.02 -31.08
C ASP A 260 11.73 -5.70 -30.92
N ASP A 261 10.97 -6.53 -30.21
CA ASP A 261 9.58 -6.30 -29.78
C ASP A 261 9.48 -5.39 -28.52
N ASN A 262 10.60 -4.81 -28.06
CA ASN A 262 10.73 -4.02 -26.83
C ASN A 262 10.36 -4.79 -25.53
N VAL A 263 10.45 -6.13 -25.56
CA VAL A 263 10.20 -6.97 -24.38
C VAL A 263 11.43 -6.96 -23.47
N LYS A 264 11.32 -6.26 -22.36
CA LYS A 264 12.36 -6.20 -21.31
C LYS A 264 12.45 -7.51 -20.53
N PHE A 265 13.61 -8.16 -20.53
CA PHE A 265 13.85 -9.46 -19.85
C PHE A 265 14.13 -9.30 -18.33
N ASP A 266 13.16 -8.72 -17.61
CA ASP A 266 13.05 -8.75 -16.14
C ASP A 266 11.79 -9.53 -15.74
N ALA A 267 12.00 -10.77 -15.30
CA ALA A 267 10.98 -11.60 -14.69
C ALA A 267 11.02 -11.45 -13.17
N SER A 268 10.04 -10.74 -12.61
CA SER A 268 9.81 -10.70 -11.16
C SER A 268 8.68 -11.64 -10.78
N LEU A 269 8.99 -12.66 -10.00
CA LEU A 269 8.08 -13.78 -9.72
C LEU A 269 7.70 -13.85 -8.24
N ASN A 270 6.47 -14.29 -7.97
CA ASN A 270 5.88 -14.38 -6.63
C ASN A 270 5.20 -15.74 -6.41
N GLN A 271 5.28 -16.29 -5.19
CA GLN A 271 4.58 -17.53 -4.83
C GLN A 271 4.20 -17.54 -3.36
N THR A 272 2.90 -17.65 -3.09
CA THR A 272 2.36 -17.89 -1.74
C THR A 272 1.70 -19.27 -1.63
N ASN A 273 2.01 -19.98 -0.55
CA ASN A 273 1.37 -21.23 -0.12
C ASN A 273 1.32 -21.25 1.42
N ILE A 274 0.14 -20.94 1.95
CA ILE A 274 -0.18 -20.77 3.38
C ILE A 274 0.11 -22.04 4.18
N GLY A 275 -0.33 -23.21 3.72
CA GLY A 275 -0.13 -24.51 4.38
C GLY A 275 1.33 -24.83 4.68
N ASN A 276 2.26 -24.41 3.81
CA ASN A 276 3.71 -24.58 4.00
C ASN A 276 4.43 -23.35 4.59
N ASN A 277 3.71 -22.28 4.99
CA ASN A 277 4.29 -20.95 5.34
C ASN A 277 5.28 -20.44 4.27
N ASN A 278 5.03 -20.77 3.01
CA ASN A 278 5.82 -20.28 1.89
C ASN A 278 5.23 -18.96 1.42
N ASN A 279 6.00 -17.88 1.52
CA ASN A 279 5.77 -16.63 0.81
C ASN A 279 7.12 -16.23 0.21
N LYS A 280 7.27 -16.42 -1.10
CA LYS A 280 8.57 -16.47 -1.78
C LYS A 280 8.65 -15.54 -2.98
N PHE A 281 9.88 -15.15 -3.32
CA PHE A 281 10.18 -14.36 -4.52
C PHE A 281 11.26 -15.03 -5.37
N TYR A 282 11.22 -14.76 -6.67
CA TYR A 282 12.29 -15.11 -7.60
C TYR A 282 12.41 -14.00 -8.66
N ILE A 283 13.46 -13.20 -8.58
CA ILE A 283 13.85 -12.24 -9.62
C ILE A 283 14.79 -12.97 -10.57
N LEU A 284 14.58 -12.77 -11.87
CA LEU A 284 15.38 -13.30 -12.97
C LEU A 284 15.54 -12.18 -14.01
N GLN A 285 16.77 -11.76 -14.29
CA GLN A 285 17.08 -10.74 -15.28
C GLN A 285 18.10 -11.27 -16.29
N LEU A 286 17.88 -11.04 -17.58
CA LEU A 286 18.93 -11.14 -18.60
C LEU A 286 19.58 -9.76 -18.72
N LEU A 287 20.91 -9.72 -18.67
CA LEU A 287 21.72 -8.51 -18.66
C LEU A 287 22.69 -8.52 -19.85
N GLN A 288 22.91 -7.34 -20.45
CA GLN A 288 23.76 -7.15 -21.62
C GLN A 288 24.81 -6.05 -21.37
N LYS A 289 26.01 -6.25 -21.90
CA LYS A 289 27.04 -5.21 -22.09
C LYS A 289 27.74 -5.45 -23.43
N GLY A 290 27.36 -4.68 -24.46
CA GLY A 290 27.80 -4.93 -25.82
C GLY A 290 27.37 -6.33 -26.29
N SER A 291 28.33 -7.15 -26.72
CA SER A 291 28.12 -8.55 -27.12
C SER A 291 28.21 -9.56 -25.96
N ILE A 292 28.45 -9.12 -24.71
CA ILE A 292 28.61 -10.01 -23.55
C ILE A 292 27.33 -10.03 -22.71
N PHE A 293 26.80 -11.22 -22.46
CA PHE A 293 25.56 -11.42 -21.73
C PHE A 293 25.77 -12.13 -20.38
N ALA A 294 24.87 -11.85 -19.44
CA ALA A 294 24.82 -12.46 -18.12
C ALA A 294 23.38 -12.69 -17.67
N VAL A 295 23.12 -13.78 -16.95
CA VAL A 295 21.82 -14.07 -16.34
C VAL A 295 21.95 -13.91 -14.82
N TRP A 296 21.20 -12.95 -14.27
CA TRP A 296 21.10 -12.70 -12.83
C TRP A 296 19.84 -13.36 -12.26
N THR A 297 19.96 -13.93 -11.06
CA THR A 297 18.84 -14.49 -10.31
C THR A 297 18.95 -14.18 -8.83
N ARG A 298 17.86 -13.76 -8.18
CA ARG A 298 17.79 -13.49 -6.72
C ARG A 298 16.48 -14.04 -6.15
N TRP A 299 16.51 -14.78 -5.05
CA TRP A 299 15.34 -15.46 -4.50
C TRP A 299 15.38 -15.60 -2.99
N GLY A 300 14.21 -15.66 -2.36
CA GLY A 300 14.13 -15.76 -0.91
C GLY A 300 12.71 -15.70 -0.39
N ARG A 301 12.57 -15.46 0.93
CA ARG A 301 11.29 -15.10 1.53
C ARG A 301 10.95 -13.66 1.18
N VAL A 302 9.67 -13.36 0.96
CA VAL A 302 9.21 -11.97 0.88
C VAL A 302 9.49 -11.27 2.21
N GLY A 303 9.97 -10.03 2.14
CA GLY A 303 10.51 -9.29 3.27
C GLY A 303 12.04 -9.27 3.37
N GLU A 304 12.74 -10.27 2.83
CA GLU A 304 14.16 -10.50 3.07
C GLU A 304 15.02 -10.33 1.80
N GLY A 305 16.33 -10.07 1.94
CA GLY A 305 17.23 -9.81 0.80
C GLY A 305 17.42 -11.00 -0.15
N GLY A 306 17.33 -12.22 0.38
CA GLY A 306 17.41 -13.49 -0.36
C GLY A 306 18.83 -13.95 -0.72
N GLN A 307 18.91 -15.18 -1.23
CA GLN A 307 20.07 -15.74 -1.92
C GLN A 307 20.11 -15.22 -3.36
N ASN A 308 21.27 -15.28 -4.00
CA ASN A 308 21.40 -14.90 -5.41
C ASN A 308 22.41 -15.81 -6.15
N LYS A 309 22.36 -15.74 -7.49
CA LYS A 309 23.36 -16.31 -8.39
C LYS A 309 23.45 -15.47 -9.65
N LEU A 310 24.67 -15.05 -9.97
CA LEU A 310 25.05 -14.46 -11.25
C LEU A 310 25.72 -15.53 -12.13
N MET A 311 25.43 -15.50 -13.43
CA MET A 311 26.03 -16.39 -14.44
C MET A 311 26.44 -15.51 -15.62
N GLN A 312 27.72 -15.49 -15.99
CA GLN A 312 28.30 -14.50 -16.92
C GLN A 312 29.06 -15.18 -18.07
N GLY A 313 29.41 -14.39 -19.09
CA GLY A 313 30.26 -14.86 -20.19
C GLY A 313 29.50 -15.63 -21.26
N TYR A 314 28.20 -15.37 -21.40
CA TYR A 314 27.37 -15.95 -22.45
C TYR A 314 27.35 -15.10 -23.71
N ASP A 315 27.17 -15.76 -24.86
CA ASP A 315 26.56 -15.17 -26.04
C ASP A 315 25.03 -15.01 -25.85
N LEU A 316 24.37 -14.24 -26.73
CA LEU A 316 22.92 -14.02 -26.66
C LEU A 316 22.11 -15.34 -26.70
N PRO A 317 22.37 -16.30 -27.62
CA PRO A 317 21.61 -17.56 -27.66
C PRO A 317 21.72 -18.39 -26.39
N SER A 318 22.90 -18.48 -25.77
CA SER A 318 23.11 -19.22 -24.52
C SER A 318 22.46 -18.53 -23.33
N ALA A 319 22.49 -17.19 -23.30
CA ALA A 319 21.90 -16.40 -22.23
C ALA A 319 20.35 -16.46 -22.28
N LEU A 320 19.75 -16.29 -23.47
CA LEU A 320 18.31 -16.49 -23.70
C LEU A 320 17.90 -17.92 -23.33
N LYS A 321 18.69 -18.93 -23.70
CA LYS A 321 18.43 -20.34 -23.39
C LYS A 321 18.41 -20.63 -21.89
N GLU A 322 19.37 -20.13 -21.12
CA GLU A 322 19.35 -20.31 -19.65
C GLU A 322 18.26 -19.45 -18.99
N TYR A 323 18.00 -18.23 -19.45
CA TYR A 323 16.88 -17.39 -18.96
C TYR A 323 15.52 -18.08 -19.18
N ASN A 324 15.20 -18.47 -20.42
CA ASN A 324 13.93 -19.10 -20.77
C ASN A 324 13.73 -20.44 -20.04
N LYS A 325 14.81 -21.20 -19.83
CA LYS A 325 14.82 -22.39 -18.98
C LYS A 325 14.52 -22.06 -17.52
N LYS A 326 15.20 -21.08 -16.91
CA LYS A 326 14.92 -20.64 -15.53
C LYS A 326 13.48 -20.17 -15.36
N PHE A 327 12.96 -19.39 -16.30
CA PHE A 327 11.58 -18.93 -16.27
C PHE A 327 10.63 -20.13 -16.29
N LYS A 328 10.75 -21.02 -17.28
CA LYS A 328 9.91 -22.21 -17.45
C LYS A 328 9.99 -23.20 -16.30
N ASP A 329 11.16 -23.38 -15.68
CA ASP A 329 11.33 -24.19 -14.47
C ASP A 329 10.46 -23.65 -13.30
N LYS A 330 10.38 -22.31 -13.15
CA LYS A 330 9.70 -21.62 -12.03
C LYS A 330 8.21 -21.37 -12.27
N THR A 331 7.80 -21.04 -13.49
CA THR A 331 6.40 -20.71 -13.86
C THR A 331 5.64 -21.87 -14.49
N GLY A 332 6.32 -22.77 -15.20
CA GLY A 332 5.70 -23.83 -15.99
C GLY A 332 5.14 -23.40 -17.35
N VAL A 333 5.53 -22.23 -17.88
CA VAL A 333 5.22 -21.69 -19.22
C VAL A 333 6.49 -21.13 -19.88
N THR A 334 6.49 -20.87 -21.20
CA THR A 334 7.62 -20.17 -21.85
C THR A 334 7.56 -18.66 -21.57
N TRP A 335 8.61 -17.92 -21.94
CA TRP A 335 8.67 -16.46 -21.77
C TRP A 335 7.70 -15.71 -22.69
N ASP A 336 7.48 -16.22 -23.89
CA ASP A 336 6.44 -15.80 -24.82
C ASP A 336 5.04 -15.97 -24.21
N GLU A 337 4.83 -17.03 -23.42
CA GLU A 337 3.63 -17.25 -22.62
C GLU A 337 3.66 -16.62 -21.21
N ARG A 338 4.57 -15.67 -20.91
CA ARG A 338 4.76 -15.10 -19.56
C ARG A 338 3.49 -14.61 -18.86
N LEU A 339 2.54 -14.05 -19.60
CA LEU A 339 1.26 -13.56 -19.06
C LEU A 339 0.32 -14.68 -18.62
N LYS A 340 0.59 -15.93 -19.01
CA LYS A 340 -0.09 -17.17 -18.57
C LYS A 340 0.64 -17.87 -17.42
N ALA A 341 1.58 -17.20 -16.76
CA ALA A 341 2.30 -17.73 -15.61
C ALA A 341 1.46 -17.58 -14.33
N ASP A 342 0.46 -18.44 -14.15
CA ASP A 342 -0.49 -18.42 -13.02
C ASP A 342 -0.66 -19.77 -12.30
N LYS A 343 0.00 -20.82 -12.81
CA LYS A 343 -0.27 -22.23 -12.48
C LYS A 343 -0.11 -22.54 -10.99
N ALA A 344 -1.04 -23.33 -10.45
CA ALA A 344 -1.03 -23.76 -9.05
C ALA A 344 0.30 -24.45 -8.67
N ASN A 345 0.83 -24.10 -7.49
CA ASN A 345 2.14 -24.54 -6.97
C ASN A 345 3.37 -24.18 -7.85
N LYS A 346 3.21 -23.35 -8.89
CA LYS A 346 4.30 -22.63 -9.57
C LYS A 346 4.36 -21.17 -9.12
N TYR A 347 5.33 -20.42 -9.62
CA TYR A 347 5.41 -18.99 -9.39
C TYR A 347 4.51 -18.24 -10.36
N THR A 348 3.85 -17.20 -9.86
CA THR A 348 3.14 -16.19 -10.65
C THR A 348 4.14 -15.16 -11.19
N TYR A 349 4.01 -14.76 -12.45
CA TYR A 349 4.73 -13.59 -13.00
C TYR A 349 4.03 -12.30 -12.57
N LEU A 350 4.79 -11.38 -11.98
CA LEU A 350 4.35 -10.01 -11.72
C LEU A 350 4.88 -9.12 -12.85
N GLU A 351 3.98 -8.82 -13.78
CA GLU A 351 4.19 -7.78 -14.78
C GLU A 351 4.41 -6.43 -14.08
N LYS A 352 5.52 -5.78 -14.44
CA LYS A 352 5.83 -4.39 -14.05
C LYS A 352 5.58 -3.52 -15.26
N ASP A 353 4.95 -2.37 -15.05
CA ASP A 353 4.91 -1.33 -16.06
C ASP A 353 6.30 -0.71 -16.25
N TYR A 354 6.71 -0.57 -17.52
CA TYR A 354 7.96 0.05 -17.97
C TYR A 354 7.71 1.12 -19.04
N ALA A 355 6.46 1.59 -19.19
CA ALA A 355 6.19 2.80 -19.94
C ALA A 355 7.09 3.94 -19.43
N PRO A 356 7.66 4.77 -20.33
CA PRO A 356 8.26 6.01 -19.89
C PRO A 356 7.18 6.90 -19.25
N PRO A 357 7.55 7.85 -18.38
CA PRO A 357 6.69 9.01 -18.13
C PRO A 357 6.30 9.63 -19.48
N ASP A 358 5.03 10.05 -19.61
CA ASP A 358 4.62 10.88 -20.74
C ASP A 358 5.45 12.17 -20.69
N GLU A 359 6.23 12.42 -21.75
CA GLU A 359 7.32 13.42 -21.82
C GLU A 359 8.45 13.26 -20.78
N GLU A 360 9.44 12.38 -21.04
CA GLU A 360 10.82 12.62 -20.55
C GLU A 360 11.44 13.83 -21.27
N LYS A 361 11.03 15.04 -20.89
CA LYS A 361 11.81 16.26 -21.18
C LYS A 361 13.24 16.05 -20.66
N LYS A 362 14.24 16.28 -21.53
CA LYS A 362 15.66 16.04 -21.25
C LYS A 362 16.04 16.70 -19.93
N LYS A 363 16.40 15.90 -18.90
CA LYS A 363 16.83 16.42 -17.59
C LYS A 363 17.94 17.46 -17.84
N PRO A 364 17.75 18.74 -17.47
CA PRO A 364 18.77 19.75 -17.70
C PRO A 364 20.03 19.38 -16.92
N LYS A 365 21.20 19.70 -17.49
CA LYS A 365 22.45 19.60 -16.74
C LYS A 365 22.33 20.43 -15.47
N LYS A 366 22.93 19.96 -14.37
CA LYS A 366 23.07 20.78 -13.16
C LYS A 366 24.05 21.92 -13.45
N GLU A 367 23.50 23.06 -13.84
CA GLU A 367 24.12 24.37 -13.62
C GLU A 367 23.82 24.76 -12.16
N GLU A 368 24.75 25.46 -11.50
CA GLU A 368 24.86 25.45 -10.03
C GLU A 368 24.03 26.54 -9.32
N ASP A 369 23.27 27.35 -10.05
CA ASP A 369 22.35 28.35 -9.49
C ASP A 369 20.98 27.70 -9.13
N GLU A 370 20.83 27.33 -7.86
CA GLU A 370 19.54 26.90 -7.29
C GLU A 370 18.61 28.11 -7.05
N ASP A 371 18.16 28.77 -8.13
CA ASP A 371 17.01 29.70 -8.07
C ASP A 371 15.74 28.89 -7.72
N THR A 372 15.42 28.85 -6.43
CA THR A 372 14.25 28.13 -5.90
C THR A 372 12.98 28.87 -6.27
N VAL A 373 12.30 28.41 -7.33
CA VAL A 373 11.01 28.94 -7.79
C VAL A 373 10.01 28.99 -6.63
N GLU A 374 9.50 30.17 -6.32
CA GLU A 374 8.54 30.39 -5.23
C GLU A 374 7.19 29.71 -5.53
N CYS A 375 6.60 29.09 -4.49
CA CYS A 375 5.31 28.44 -4.56
C CYS A 375 4.18 29.48 -4.60
N LYS A 376 3.27 29.39 -5.58
CA LYS A 376 2.17 30.36 -5.75
C LYS A 376 0.90 29.98 -5.00
N LEU A 377 0.89 28.83 -4.32
CA LEU A 377 -0.24 28.34 -3.53
C LEU A 377 -0.25 28.96 -2.12
N PRO A 378 -1.43 29.26 -1.54
CA PRO A 378 -1.54 29.63 -0.12
C PRO A 378 -0.93 28.58 0.80
N ASP A 379 -0.32 28.99 1.92
CA ASP A 379 0.33 28.10 2.90
C ASP A 379 -0.58 26.94 3.34
N GLN A 380 -1.87 27.21 3.56
CA GLN A 380 -2.87 26.20 3.92
C GLN A 380 -2.97 25.12 2.83
N THR A 381 -2.98 25.52 1.56
CA THR A 381 -3.05 24.62 0.40
C THR A 381 -1.72 23.87 0.22
N GLN A 382 -0.57 24.52 0.44
CA GLN A 382 0.74 23.86 0.45
C GLN A 382 0.82 22.76 1.52
N ILE A 383 0.27 22.99 2.71
CA ILE A 383 0.20 21.99 3.79
C ILE A 383 -0.60 20.74 3.35
N VAL A 384 -1.72 20.93 2.63
CA VAL A 384 -2.52 19.82 2.08
C VAL A 384 -1.77 19.07 0.97
N MET A 385 -1.12 19.78 0.03
CA MET A 385 -0.33 19.13 -1.03
C MET A 385 0.83 18.31 -0.43
N ASN A 386 1.54 18.84 0.57
CA ASN A 386 2.62 18.16 1.29
C ASN A 386 2.15 16.95 2.13
N LEU A 387 0.86 16.86 2.48
CA LEU A 387 0.26 15.67 3.08
C LEU A 387 -0.08 14.62 2.01
N ILE A 388 -0.72 15.05 0.92
CA ILE A 388 -1.21 14.17 -0.16
C ILE A 388 -0.05 13.50 -0.91
N PHE A 389 0.96 14.28 -1.31
CA PHE A 389 2.09 13.82 -2.12
C PHE A 389 3.31 13.39 -1.27
N ASN A 390 3.05 12.92 -0.05
CA ASN A 390 4.12 12.54 0.88
C ASN A 390 4.61 11.10 0.63
N LYS A 391 5.80 10.96 0.05
CA LYS A 391 6.41 9.64 -0.25
C LYS A 391 6.70 8.80 1.00
N ASP A 392 6.98 9.40 2.16
CA ASP A 392 7.20 8.65 3.41
C ASP A 392 5.86 8.19 4.05
N PHE A 393 4.75 8.93 3.87
CA PHE A 393 3.40 8.44 4.25
C PHE A 393 2.85 7.39 3.29
N MET A 394 3.12 7.47 1.98
CA MET A 394 2.76 6.39 1.04
C MET A 394 3.47 5.07 1.38
N GLN A 395 4.75 5.14 1.77
CA GLN A 395 5.48 3.99 2.29
C GLN A 395 4.86 3.43 3.59
N GLN A 396 4.42 4.30 4.51
CA GLN A 396 3.71 3.88 5.73
C GLN A 396 2.32 3.28 5.44
N SER A 397 1.58 3.81 4.47
CA SER A 397 0.33 3.19 3.97
C SER A 397 0.58 1.79 3.43
N MET A 398 1.56 1.61 2.54
CA MET A 398 1.89 0.29 2.00
C MET A 398 2.35 -0.70 3.09
N ALA A 399 3.19 -0.26 4.03
CA ALA A 399 3.65 -1.10 5.14
C ALA A 399 2.51 -1.47 6.11
N ASN A 400 1.59 -0.54 6.42
CA ASN A 400 0.40 -0.79 7.22
C ASN A 400 -0.58 -1.77 6.55
N LEU A 401 -0.62 -1.76 5.23
CA LEU A 401 -1.36 -2.72 4.39
C LEU A 401 -0.58 -4.03 4.15
N ASN A 402 0.64 -4.19 4.70
CA ASN A 402 1.51 -5.36 4.48
C ASN A 402 1.90 -5.59 2.99
N TYR A 403 1.93 -4.55 2.15
CA TYR A 403 2.25 -4.66 0.72
C TYR A 403 3.76 -4.58 0.43
N ASP A 404 4.30 -5.53 -0.35
CA ASP A 404 5.73 -5.55 -0.70
C ASP A 404 6.07 -4.71 -1.94
N SER A 405 6.16 -3.40 -1.72
CA SER A 405 6.51 -2.39 -2.72
C SER A 405 7.89 -2.57 -3.39
N ARG A 406 8.78 -3.41 -2.83
CA ARG A 406 10.09 -3.73 -3.45
C ARG A 406 9.95 -4.65 -4.67
N LYS A 407 8.95 -5.54 -4.68
CA LYS A 407 8.65 -6.40 -5.83
C LYS A 407 7.94 -5.62 -6.94
N LEU A 408 6.93 -4.87 -6.54
CA LEU A 408 6.02 -4.16 -7.43
C LEU A 408 5.83 -2.74 -6.88
N PRO A 409 6.73 -1.81 -7.25
CA PRO A 409 6.60 -0.40 -6.86
C PRO A 409 5.31 0.20 -7.43
N LEU A 410 4.66 1.11 -6.70
CA LEU A 410 3.44 1.80 -7.12
C LEU A 410 3.55 2.36 -8.54
N GLY A 411 4.64 3.08 -8.82
CA GLY A 411 4.95 3.65 -10.13
C GLY A 411 5.38 2.64 -11.20
N ARG A 412 5.07 1.35 -11.03
CA ARG A 412 5.13 0.25 -12.01
C ARG A 412 3.94 -0.72 -11.88
N LEU A 413 2.89 -0.37 -11.15
CA LEU A 413 1.74 -1.22 -10.88
C LEU A 413 0.74 -1.16 -12.05
N ASN A 414 0.72 -2.20 -12.90
CA ASN A 414 -0.23 -2.27 -14.01
C ASN A 414 -1.68 -2.39 -13.50
N LYS A 415 -2.61 -1.69 -14.17
CA LYS A 415 -4.08 -1.86 -14.02
C LYS A 415 -4.49 -3.33 -14.15
N ASN A 416 -3.84 -4.08 -15.05
CA ASN A 416 -4.02 -5.53 -15.22
C ASN A 416 -3.86 -6.28 -13.88
N THR A 417 -2.82 -5.98 -13.11
CA THR A 417 -2.54 -6.63 -11.81
C THR A 417 -3.60 -6.30 -10.77
N LEU A 418 -4.10 -5.05 -10.74
CA LEU A 418 -5.20 -4.64 -9.87
C LEU A 418 -6.49 -5.38 -10.22
N SER A 419 -6.87 -5.44 -11.50
CA SER A 419 -8.05 -6.18 -11.97
C SER A 419 -7.93 -7.69 -11.73
N GLN A 420 -6.73 -8.29 -11.86
CA GLN A 420 -6.50 -9.69 -11.46
C GLN A 420 -6.65 -9.89 -9.95
N GLY A 421 -6.17 -8.96 -9.13
CA GLY A 421 -6.39 -8.95 -7.68
C GLY A 421 -7.87 -8.93 -7.31
N TYR A 422 -8.63 -8.00 -7.90
CA TYR A 422 -10.09 -7.91 -7.71
C TYR A 422 -10.83 -9.18 -8.14
N ASN A 423 -10.53 -9.73 -9.33
CA ASN A 423 -11.13 -10.98 -9.79
C ASN A 423 -10.85 -12.14 -8.82
N GLN A 424 -9.66 -12.19 -8.21
CA GLN A 424 -9.32 -13.22 -7.24
C GLN A 424 -10.01 -13.02 -5.88
N LEU A 425 -10.18 -11.76 -5.43
CA LEU A 425 -11.01 -11.42 -4.26
C LEU A 425 -12.50 -11.75 -4.51
N LYS A 426 -12.99 -11.57 -5.74
CA LYS A 426 -14.34 -11.98 -6.16
C LYS A 426 -14.52 -13.50 -6.09
N ALA A 427 -13.56 -14.28 -6.58
CA ALA A 427 -13.60 -15.74 -6.44
C ALA A 427 -13.59 -16.19 -4.95
N ILE A 428 -12.90 -15.46 -4.06
CA ILE A 428 -12.97 -15.69 -2.61
C ILE A 428 -14.37 -15.34 -2.06
N SER A 429 -14.94 -14.20 -2.44
CA SER A 429 -16.31 -13.79 -2.08
C SER A 429 -17.37 -14.81 -2.49
N GLU A 430 -17.26 -15.36 -3.70
CA GLU A 430 -18.16 -16.40 -4.22
C GLU A 430 -17.98 -17.71 -3.43
N ALA A 431 -16.74 -18.08 -3.10
CA ALA A 431 -16.45 -19.25 -2.26
C ALA A 431 -16.96 -19.10 -0.82
N LEU A 432 -16.90 -17.90 -0.24
CA LEU A 432 -17.47 -17.58 1.08
C LEU A 432 -19.00 -17.69 1.07
N ALA A 433 -19.66 -17.09 0.08
CA ALA A 433 -21.12 -17.19 -0.08
C ALA A 433 -21.59 -18.65 -0.27
N ALA A 434 -20.81 -19.46 -0.99
CA ALA A 434 -21.04 -20.90 -1.15
C ALA A 434 -20.71 -21.75 0.10
N ASN A 435 -20.28 -21.14 1.21
CA ASN A 435 -19.82 -21.82 2.43
C ASN A 435 -18.72 -22.87 2.15
N SER A 436 -17.80 -22.53 1.25
CA SER A 436 -16.72 -23.42 0.81
C SER A 436 -15.79 -23.81 1.96
N ASN A 437 -15.24 -25.03 1.92
CA ASN A 437 -14.33 -25.49 2.95
C ASN A 437 -13.01 -24.66 2.99
N ARG A 438 -12.33 -24.68 4.14
CA ARG A 438 -11.13 -23.89 4.38
C ARG A 438 -10.00 -24.13 3.37
N SER A 439 -9.88 -25.33 2.79
CA SER A 439 -8.86 -25.64 1.79
C SER A 439 -9.14 -24.94 0.45
N ALA A 440 -10.41 -24.81 0.04
CA ALA A 440 -10.77 -24.02 -1.14
C ALA A 440 -10.42 -22.54 -0.93
N LEU A 441 -10.80 -21.96 0.22
CA LEU A 441 -10.48 -20.58 0.60
C LEU A 441 -8.96 -20.35 0.71
N GLU A 442 -8.21 -21.31 1.25
CA GLU A 442 -6.75 -21.23 1.29
C GLU A 442 -6.13 -21.22 -0.12
N ASN A 443 -6.58 -22.07 -1.04
CA ASN A 443 -6.07 -22.09 -2.42
C ASN A 443 -6.37 -20.78 -3.18
N LEU A 444 -7.56 -20.21 -2.99
CA LEU A 444 -7.92 -18.91 -3.58
C LEU A 444 -7.11 -17.77 -2.94
N THR A 445 -6.87 -17.81 -1.63
CA THR A 445 -6.01 -16.84 -0.92
C THR A 445 -4.54 -16.96 -1.36
N ASN A 446 -4.03 -18.19 -1.54
CA ASN A 446 -2.69 -18.46 -2.06
C ASN A 446 -2.48 -17.82 -3.44
N ARG A 447 -3.49 -17.90 -4.31
CA ARG A 447 -3.48 -17.23 -5.62
C ARG A 447 -3.53 -15.72 -5.48
N TYR A 448 -4.38 -15.17 -4.59
CA TYR A 448 -4.45 -13.72 -4.33
C TYR A 448 -3.11 -13.14 -3.87
N TYR A 449 -2.50 -13.67 -2.81
CA TYR A 449 -1.17 -13.23 -2.33
C TYR A 449 -0.01 -13.59 -3.29
N SER A 450 -0.28 -14.33 -4.37
CA SER A 450 0.67 -14.53 -5.46
C SER A 450 0.55 -13.46 -6.56
N ILE A 451 -0.63 -12.84 -6.72
CA ILE A 451 -0.87 -11.70 -7.63
C ILE A 451 -0.52 -10.37 -6.94
N ILE A 452 -1.07 -10.14 -5.73
CA ILE A 452 -0.81 -8.94 -4.93
C ILE A 452 0.29 -9.29 -3.91
N PRO A 453 1.53 -8.81 -4.08
CA PRO A 453 2.65 -9.23 -3.24
C PRO A 453 2.55 -8.64 -1.82
N HIS A 454 2.59 -9.52 -0.82
CA HIS A 454 2.47 -9.14 0.59
C HIS A 454 3.72 -9.51 1.40
N ASP A 455 4.13 -8.64 2.32
CA ASP A 455 5.17 -8.88 3.31
C ASP A 455 4.54 -9.19 4.69
N PHE A 456 4.43 -10.47 5.03
CA PHE A 456 3.99 -10.94 6.35
C PHE A 456 5.14 -11.07 7.36
N GLY A 457 6.36 -10.66 7.00
CA GLY A 457 7.58 -11.03 7.68
C GLY A 457 7.67 -12.57 7.83
N ARG A 458 8.10 -13.05 9.00
CA ARG A 458 8.20 -14.49 9.30
C ARG A 458 6.87 -15.15 9.70
N ASN A 459 5.78 -14.38 9.82
CA ASN A 459 4.46 -14.91 10.14
C ASN A 459 3.87 -15.70 8.96
N ARG A 460 2.96 -16.63 9.26
CA ARG A 460 2.18 -17.34 8.25
C ARG A 460 1.15 -16.37 7.63
N PRO A 461 1.02 -16.30 6.28
CA PRO A 461 -0.04 -15.53 5.65
C PRO A 461 -1.43 -16.00 6.13
N ARG A 462 -2.38 -15.07 6.28
CA ARG A 462 -3.72 -15.37 6.81
C ARG A 462 -4.66 -15.83 5.69
N VAL A 463 -5.45 -16.87 5.90
CA VAL A 463 -6.53 -17.23 4.96
C VAL A 463 -7.59 -16.12 4.99
N ILE A 464 -8.07 -15.68 3.82
CA ILE A 464 -9.22 -14.78 3.73
C ILE A 464 -10.47 -15.67 3.86
N ASP A 465 -11.01 -15.75 5.08
CA ASP A 465 -12.03 -16.73 5.47
C ASP A 465 -13.33 -16.11 6.01
N ASN A 466 -13.49 -14.78 5.89
CA ASN A 466 -14.67 -14.04 6.31
C ASN A 466 -14.76 -12.65 5.62
N ASP A 467 -15.97 -12.08 5.58
CA ASP A 467 -16.28 -10.80 4.92
C ASP A 467 -15.43 -9.61 5.41
N ARG A 468 -14.96 -9.62 6.68
CA ARG A 468 -14.09 -8.55 7.19
C ARG A 468 -12.68 -8.64 6.60
N SER A 469 -12.04 -9.82 6.65
CA SER A 469 -10.74 -10.01 6.02
C SER A 469 -10.79 -9.82 4.50
N LEU A 470 -11.93 -10.12 3.87
CA LEU A 470 -12.17 -9.78 2.47
C LEU A 470 -12.20 -8.25 2.27
N LYS A 471 -12.86 -7.49 3.14
CA LYS A 471 -12.93 -6.02 3.07
C LYS A 471 -11.59 -5.34 3.33
N ASP A 472 -10.82 -5.81 4.31
CA ASP A 472 -9.47 -5.30 4.60
C ASP A 472 -8.58 -5.36 3.32
N GLU A 473 -8.72 -6.43 2.52
CA GLU A 473 -7.98 -6.66 1.27
C GLU A 473 -8.56 -5.91 0.05
N ILE A 474 -9.87 -5.68 0.01
CA ILE A 474 -10.50 -4.78 -0.99
C ILE A 474 -9.93 -3.36 -0.83
N ASP A 475 -9.87 -2.87 0.42
CA ASP A 475 -9.43 -1.50 0.73
C ASP A 475 -7.93 -1.29 0.48
N LEU A 476 -7.15 -2.38 0.57
CA LEU A 476 -5.77 -2.43 0.11
C LEU A 476 -5.67 -2.20 -1.40
N VAL A 477 -6.38 -3.01 -2.22
CA VAL A 477 -6.32 -2.92 -3.69
C VAL A 477 -6.85 -1.58 -4.19
N GLN A 478 -7.84 -0.97 -3.51
CA GLN A 478 -8.28 0.40 -3.77
C GLN A 478 -7.17 1.42 -3.47
N SER A 479 -6.59 1.38 -2.27
CA SER A 479 -5.55 2.34 -1.85
C SER A 479 -4.29 2.27 -2.71
N LEU A 480 -3.91 1.07 -3.20
CA LEU A 480 -2.84 0.92 -4.18
C LEU A 480 -3.17 1.66 -5.50
N GLY A 481 -4.42 1.61 -5.95
CA GLY A 481 -4.88 2.31 -7.15
C GLY A 481 -4.84 3.84 -7.01
N ASP A 482 -5.21 4.40 -5.85
CA ASP A 482 -5.07 5.84 -5.59
C ASP A 482 -3.60 6.27 -5.47
N MET A 483 -2.78 5.50 -4.75
CA MET A 483 -1.35 5.81 -4.57
C MET A 483 -0.54 5.66 -5.87
N ALA A 484 -0.94 4.77 -6.80
CA ALA A 484 -0.33 4.69 -8.13
C ALA A 484 -0.61 5.94 -8.99
N ILE A 485 -1.78 6.57 -8.84
CA ILE A 485 -2.09 7.86 -9.47
C ILE A 485 -1.22 8.97 -8.86
N ALA A 486 -1.08 8.98 -7.53
CA ALA A 486 -0.22 9.93 -6.83
C ALA A 486 1.24 9.83 -7.29
N GLU A 487 1.78 8.63 -7.42
CA GLU A 487 3.15 8.37 -7.89
C GLU A 487 3.34 8.65 -9.40
N LYS A 488 2.29 8.57 -10.24
CA LYS A 488 2.36 9.08 -11.62
C LYS A 488 2.49 10.61 -11.63
N ILE A 489 1.59 11.32 -10.94
CA ILE A 489 1.64 12.80 -10.83
C ILE A 489 3.00 13.26 -10.27
N MET A 490 3.52 12.62 -9.22
CA MET A 490 4.82 12.98 -8.62
C MET A 490 6.04 12.78 -9.52
N LYS A 491 5.93 12.03 -10.63
CA LYS A 491 7.00 11.90 -11.63
C LYS A 491 6.90 12.99 -12.70
N GLU A 492 5.68 13.23 -13.20
CA GLU A 492 5.38 14.25 -14.22
C GLU A 492 5.81 15.67 -13.78
N VAL A 493 5.83 15.94 -12.47
CA VAL A 493 6.23 17.25 -11.94
C VAL A 493 7.74 17.46 -11.77
N GLU A 494 8.58 16.42 -11.84
CA GLU A 494 10.00 16.51 -11.41
C GLU A 494 10.84 17.49 -12.28
N TYR A 495 10.39 17.75 -13.52
CA TYR A 495 10.99 18.70 -14.46
C TYR A 495 9.94 19.57 -15.17
N ALA A 496 8.86 19.93 -14.46
CA ALA A 496 7.78 20.72 -15.05
C ALA A 496 8.21 22.15 -15.41
N GLU A 497 7.88 22.55 -16.63
CA GLU A 497 8.11 23.89 -17.19
C GLU A 497 6.78 24.51 -17.62
N ASP A 498 6.73 25.84 -17.70
CA ASP A 498 5.61 26.58 -18.28
C ASP A 498 5.74 26.70 -19.82
N SER A 499 4.79 27.42 -20.44
CA SER A 499 4.77 27.64 -21.91
C SER A 499 5.88 28.55 -22.44
N GLN A 500 6.74 29.08 -21.57
CA GLN A 500 7.91 29.89 -21.91
C GLN A 500 9.23 29.16 -21.58
N GLY A 501 9.18 27.96 -21.00
CA GLY A 501 10.35 27.19 -20.59
C GLY A 501 10.85 27.51 -19.17
N ASN A 502 10.14 28.35 -18.39
CA ASN A 502 10.50 28.60 -17.00
C ASN A 502 10.12 27.40 -16.14
N ARG A 503 10.94 27.06 -15.14
CA ARG A 503 10.65 25.97 -14.20
C ARG A 503 9.43 26.32 -13.33
N ILE A 504 8.55 25.35 -13.10
CA ILE A 504 7.38 25.49 -12.21
C ILE A 504 7.73 24.90 -10.83
N HIS A 505 7.28 25.53 -9.75
CA HIS A 505 7.44 24.95 -8.40
C HIS A 505 6.65 23.63 -8.29
N PRO A 506 7.24 22.52 -7.77
CA PRO A 506 6.60 21.21 -7.83
C PRO A 506 5.20 21.12 -7.21
N LEU A 507 4.92 21.85 -6.13
CA LEU A 507 3.58 21.87 -5.52
C LEU A 507 2.54 22.54 -6.43
N ASP A 508 2.92 23.62 -7.15
CA ASP A 508 2.02 24.33 -8.07
C ASP A 508 1.58 23.40 -9.21
N LYS A 509 2.52 22.62 -9.76
CA LYS A 509 2.22 21.63 -10.80
C LYS A 509 1.43 20.44 -10.24
N GLN A 510 1.76 19.94 -9.05
CA GLN A 510 1.02 18.85 -8.40
C GLN A 510 -0.45 19.24 -8.15
N TYR A 511 -0.68 20.46 -7.67
CA TYR A 511 -2.01 21.05 -7.51
C TYR A 511 -2.75 21.15 -8.85
N ALA A 512 -2.10 21.68 -9.90
CA ALA A 512 -2.70 21.77 -11.23
C ALA A 512 -3.09 20.39 -11.79
N SER A 513 -2.29 19.35 -11.54
CA SER A 513 -2.60 17.96 -11.92
C SER A 513 -3.77 17.33 -11.14
N LEU A 514 -4.31 17.99 -10.11
CA LEU A 514 -5.58 17.57 -9.48
C LEU A 514 -6.83 18.07 -10.23
N GLY A 515 -6.71 19.02 -11.17
CA GLY A 515 -7.85 19.46 -11.99
C GLY A 515 -8.99 20.15 -11.23
N LEU A 516 -8.68 20.76 -10.09
CA LEU A 516 -9.65 21.51 -9.27
C LEU A 516 -9.89 22.91 -9.86
N LEU A 517 -11.15 23.33 -9.89
CA LEU A 517 -11.55 24.70 -10.26
C LEU A 517 -11.47 25.65 -9.04
N GLU A 518 -11.81 25.15 -7.85
CA GLU A 518 -11.70 25.88 -6.59
C GLU A 518 -10.89 25.05 -5.56
N THR A 519 -10.06 25.73 -4.76
CA THR A 519 -9.51 25.24 -3.48
C THR A 519 -9.28 26.43 -2.55
N THR A 520 -10.37 27.12 -2.22
CA THR A 520 -10.37 28.35 -1.42
C THR A 520 -10.25 27.98 0.07
N PRO A 521 -9.15 28.31 0.77
CA PRO A 521 -9.10 28.15 2.23
C PRO A 521 -10.13 29.10 2.86
N LEU A 522 -10.92 28.58 3.81
CA LEU A 522 -11.92 29.37 4.53
C LEU A 522 -11.32 30.02 5.78
N GLU A 523 -11.57 31.32 5.95
CA GLU A 523 -11.13 32.08 7.13
C GLU A 523 -11.83 31.58 8.40
N HIS A 524 -11.08 31.48 9.50
CA HIS A 524 -11.50 30.77 10.72
C HIS A 524 -12.63 31.46 11.51
N ASP A 525 -12.84 32.75 11.28
CA ASP A 525 -13.92 33.58 11.85
C ASP A 525 -15.11 33.76 10.89
N SER A 526 -15.06 33.18 9.69
CA SER A 526 -16.19 33.19 8.76
C SER A 526 -17.33 32.30 9.24
N LYS A 527 -18.58 32.75 9.04
CA LYS A 527 -19.79 31.97 9.36
C LYS A 527 -19.77 30.58 8.72
N GLU A 528 -19.26 30.50 7.48
CA GLU A 528 -19.11 29.27 6.71
C GLU A 528 -18.17 28.29 7.43
N TYR A 529 -16.96 28.73 7.81
CA TYR A 529 -16.03 27.91 8.59
C TYR A 529 -16.63 27.49 9.94
N GLU A 530 -17.26 28.42 10.67
CA GLU A 530 -17.85 28.12 11.99
C GLU A 530 -18.95 27.05 11.91
N MET A 531 -19.89 27.16 10.97
CA MET A 531 -20.97 26.18 10.82
C MET A 531 -20.45 24.81 10.36
N LEU A 532 -19.44 24.77 9.51
CA LEU A 532 -18.82 23.53 9.01
C LEU A 532 -17.95 22.84 10.09
N ARG A 533 -17.18 23.62 10.85
CA ARG A 533 -16.45 23.19 12.04
C ARG A 533 -17.39 22.62 13.10
N ASP A 534 -18.51 23.30 13.36
CA ASP A 534 -19.48 22.84 14.33
C ASP A 534 -20.25 21.61 13.81
N TYR A 535 -20.60 21.50 12.53
CA TYR A 535 -21.14 20.25 11.96
C TYR A 535 -20.19 19.06 12.22
N PHE A 536 -18.87 19.24 12.03
CA PHE A 536 -17.87 18.22 12.33
C PHE A 536 -17.87 17.81 13.82
N HIS A 537 -17.81 18.76 14.75
CA HIS A 537 -17.72 18.45 16.18
C HIS A 537 -19.05 18.04 16.82
N LYS A 538 -20.19 18.50 16.31
CA LYS A 538 -21.52 18.25 16.90
C LYS A 538 -22.11 16.93 16.43
N THR A 539 -21.70 16.43 15.26
CA THR A 539 -22.04 15.08 14.79
C THR A 539 -20.99 14.02 15.17
N HIS A 540 -20.26 14.23 16.27
CA HIS A 540 -19.39 13.23 16.89
C HIS A 540 -20.22 12.05 17.41
N GLY A 541 -19.97 10.85 16.88
CA GLY A 541 -20.67 9.63 17.26
C GLY A 541 -20.29 9.20 18.66
N GLN A 542 -21.28 9.11 19.56
CA GLN A 542 -21.08 8.80 20.99
C GLN A 542 -20.25 7.53 21.29
N THR A 543 -20.27 6.50 20.43
CA THR A 543 -19.44 5.29 20.60
C THR A 543 -18.00 5.49 20.15
N HIS A 544 -17.70 6.54 19.39
CA HIS A 544 -16.37 6.92 18.92
C HIS A 544 -15.66 7.90 19.89
N TYR A 545 -15.90 7.75 21.20
CA TYR A 545 -15.26 8.55 22.27
C TYR A 545 -13.73 8.46 22.31
N HIS A 546 -13.15 7.47 21.61
CA HIS A 546 -11.72 7.24 21.49
C HIS A 546 -11.10 8.04 20.32
N ILE A 547 -11.90 8.45 19.33
CA ILE A 547 -11.46 9.40 18.32
C ILE A 547 -11.50 10.79 18.97
N ARG A 548 -10.37 11.50 18.97
CA ARG A 548 -10.33 12.94 19.27
C ARG A 548 -9.76 13.63 18.05
N ALA A 549 -10.36 14.75 17.68
CA ALA A 549 -10.02 15.43 16.45
C ALA A 549 -10.20 16.94 16.59
N LYS A 550 -9.38 17.71 15.88
CA LYS A 550 -9.47 19.16 15.75
C LYS A 550 -9.45 19.52 14.27
N VAL A 551 -10.44 20.30 13.81
CA VAL A 551 -10.38 20.91 12.49
C VAL A 551 -9.29 21.98 12.49
N VAL A 552 -8.36 21.90 11.53
CA VAL A 552 -7.23 22.83 11.39
C VAL A 552 -7.45 23.79 10.24
N HIS A 553 -7.88 23.29 9.08
CA HIS A 553 -8.33 24.11 7.95
C HIS A 553 -9.54 23.45 7.27
N ILE A 554 -10.38 24.28 6.64
CA ILE A 554 -11.44 23.85 5.73
C ILE A 554 -11.20 24.60 4.42
N PHE A 555 -11.36 23.91 3.30
CA PHE A 555 -11.26 24.47 1.96
C PHE A 555 -12.58 24.25 1.25
N ARG A 556 -13.13 25.28 0.60
CA ARG A 556 -14.16 25.07 -0.42
C ARG A 556 -13.48 24.53 -1.67
N ILE A 557 -14.02 23.46 -2.24
CA ILE A 557 -13.45 22.79 -3.42
C ILE A 557 -14.51 22.58 -4.49
N GLU A 558 -14.07 22.65 -5.75
CA GLU A 558 -14.88 22.30 -6.91
C GLU A 558 -14.02 21.51 -7.90
N ARG A 559 -14.55 20.41 -8.42
CA ARG A 559 -13.92 19.57 -9.44
C ARG A 559 -14.50 19.85 -10.81
N LYS A 560 -13.63 20.05 -11.80
CA LYS A 560 -14.00 20.43 -13.18
C LYS A 560 -15.13 19.57 -13.76
N ASP A 561 -14.98 18.25 -13.70
CA ASP A 561 -15.86 17.34 -14.42
C ASP A 561 -17.22 17.13 -13.73
N GLU A 562 -17.36 17.50 -12.44
CA GLU A 562 -18.52 17.14 -11.62
C GLU A 562 -19.75 17.98 -11.95
N ALA A 563 -19.58 19.28 -12.22
CA ALA A 563 -20.66 20.16 -12.67
C ALA A 563 -21.22 19.71 -14.03
N GLU A 564 -20.34 19.47 -15.02
CA GLU A 564 -20.72 18.98 -16.36
C GLU A 564 -21.41 17.61 -16.28
N THR A 565 -20.88 16.68 -15.48
CA THR A 565 -21.45 15.34 -15.32
C THR A 565 -22.83 15.36 -14.65
N TYR A 566 -23.00 16.16 -13.59
CA TYR A 566 -24.27 16.29 -12.87
C TYR A 566 -25.37 16.93 -13.74
N ALA A 567 -25.01 17.94 -14.55
CA ALA A 567 -25.91 18.56 -15.52
C ALA A 567 -26.30 17.60 -16.66
N LYS A 568 -25.34 16.80 -17.15
CA LYS A 568 -25.57 15.78 -18.20
C LYS A 568 -26.53 14.68 -17.76
N GLU A 569 -26.40 14.18 -16.53
CA GLU A 569 -27.36 13.23 -15.92
C GLU A 569 -28.65 13.93 -15.42
N LYS A 570 -28.80 15.23 -15.70
CA LYS A 570 -29.98 16.08 -15.43
C LYS A 570 -30.30 16.28 -13.94
N TYR A 571 -29.35 16.06 -13.04
CA TYR A 571 -29.60 16.18 -11.61
C TYR A 571 -29.86 17.62 -11.12
N ASP A 572 -29.56 18.65 -11.93
CA ASP A 572 -29.95 20.05 -11.64
C ASP A 572 -31.46 20.29 -11.84
N ASN A 573 -32.14 19.45 -12.63
CA ASN A 573 -33.59 19.47 -12.87
C ASN A 573 -34.25 18.15 -12.43
N PHE A 574 -33.72 17.51 -11.39
CA PHE A 574 -34.28 16.27 -10.85
C PHE A 574 -35.60 16.53 -10.12
N GLU A 575 -36.54 15.57 -10.18
CA GLU A 575 -37.87 15.71 -9.57
C GLU A 575 -37.83 15.76 -8.03
N SER A 576 -36.80 15.16 -7.41
CA SER A 576 -36.61 15.13 -5.96
C SER A 576 -35.59 16.16 -5.47
N ASP A 577 -35.96 16.86 -4.39
CA ASP A 577 -35.11 17.83 -3.67
C ASP A 577 -34.21 17.19 -2.58
N ASN A 578 -34.18 15.86 -2.44
CA ASN A 578 -33.48 15.14 -1.37
C ASN A 578 -31.96 15.09 -1.60
N ARG A 579 -31.34 16.28 -1.67
CA ARG A 579 -29.89 16.49 -1.65
C ARG A 579 -29.43 16.67 -0.21
N ARG A 580 -28.30 16.05 0.15
CA ARG A 580 -27.72 16.17 1.51
C ARG A 580 -26.22 16.45 1.44
N LEU A 581 -25.72 17.22 2.40
CA LEU A 581 -24.29 17.46 2.59
C LEU A 581 -23.78 16.43 3.62
N LEU A 582 -22.92 15.50 3.18
CA LEU A 582 -22.56 14.29 3.95
C LEU A 582 -21.06 14.01 3.95
N TRP A 583 -20.58 13.37 5.01
CA TRP A 583 -19.17 13.05 5.24
C TRP A 583 -18.68 11.85 4.44
N HIS A 584 -17.55 12.02 3.74
CA HIS A 584 -16.69 10.94 3.30
C HIS A 584 -15.30 11.06 3.96
N GLY A 585 -14.63 9.93 4.17
CA GLY A 585 -13.28 9.88 4.77
C GLY A 585 -12.50 8.73 4.20
N SER A 586 -11.19 8.94 4.01
CA SER A 586 -10.28 7.97 3.40
C SER A 586 -8.85 8.27 3.85
N ARG A 587 -7.91 7.35 3.63
CA ARG A 587 -6.48 7.55 3.93
C ARG A 587 -5.98 8.79 3.20
N ALA A 588 -5.17 9.63 3.86
CA ALA A 588 -4.65 10.86 3.25
C ALA A 588 -3.89 10.60 1.93
N THR A 589 -3.20 9.46 1.82
CA THR A 589 -2.50 8.99 0.61
C THR A 589 -3.41 8.73 -0.59
N ASN A 590 -4.73 8.59 -0.37
CA ASN A 590 -5.69 8.27 -1.42
C ASN A 590 -6.29 9.55 -2.04
N PHE A 591 -6.08 10.73 -1.41
CA PHE A 591 -6.69 11.98 -1.85
C PHE A 591 -6.14 12.52 -3.18
N ALA A 592 -4.95 12.10 -3.62
CA ALA A 592 -4.50 12.38 -4.98
C ALA A 592 -5.42 11.75 -6.04
N GLY A 593 -5.82 10.49 -5.83
CA GLY A 593 -6.78 9.80 -6.69
C GLY A 593 -8.19 10.39 -6.59
N ILE A 594 -8.66 10.69 -5.38
CA ILE A 594 -10.01 11.24 -5.16
C ILE A 594 -10.15 12.67 -5.69
N LEU A 595 -9.16 13.55 -5.48
CA LEU A 595 -9.24 14.94 -5.94
C LEU A 595 -9.05 15.05 -7.47
N SER A 596 -8.26 14.16 -8.10
CA SER A 596 -8.07 14.14 -9.56
C SER A 596 -9.17 13.40 -10.33
N GLN A 597 -9.73 12.29 -9.81
CA GLN A 597 -10.69 11.43 -10.53
C GLN A 597 -12.08 11.34 -9.87
N GLY A 598 -12.31 12.06 -8.76
CA GLY A 598 -13.55 12.01 -8.00
C GLY A 598 -13.66 10.78 -7.09
N LEU A 599 -14.79 10.66 -6.38
CA LEU A 599 -15.13 9.44 -5.66
C LEU A 599 -15.53 8.35 -6.66
N ARG A 600 -14.93 7.15 -6.54
CA ARG A 600 -15.05 6.07 -7.52
C ARG A 600 -15.80 4.87 -6.92
N ILE A 601 -16.74 4.31 -7.68
CA ILE A 601 -17.39 3.04 -7.32
C ILE A 601 -16.44 1.89 -7.66
N ALA A 602 -16.41 0.86 -6.82
CA ALA A 602 -15.57 -0.32 -7.01
C ALA A 602 -15.83 -1.00 -8.37
N PRO A 603 -14.78 -1.42 -9.11
CA PRO A 603 -14.92 -1.84 -10.51
C PRO A 603 -15.70 -3.16 -10.65
N PRO A 604 -16.26 -3.50 -11.83
CA PRO A 604 -17.12 -4.66 -12.04
C PRO A 604 -16.53 -6.00 -11.54
N GLU A 605 -15.21 -6.19 -11.71
CA GLU A 605 -14.46 -7.36 -11.27
C GLU A 605 -14.32 -7.53 -9.76
N ALA A 606 -14.51 -6.46 -8.96
CA ALA A 606 -14.41 -6.56 -7.51
C ALA A 606 -15.50 -7.48 -6.91
N PRO A 607 -15.28 -8.07 -5.72
CA PRO A 607 -16.36 -8.70 -4.94
C PRO A 607 -17.48 -7.70 -4.60
N VAL A 608 -18.66 -8.23 -4.26
CA VAL A 608 -19.78 -7.45 -3.71
C VAL A 608 -19.88 -7.61 -2.19
N ASN A 609 -19.55 -8.79 -1.65
CA ASN A 609 -19.40 -8.98 -0.21
C ASN A 609 -18.24 -8.12 0.31
N GLY A 610 -18.36 -7.67 1.57
CA GLY A 610 -17.51 -6.63 2.15
C GLY A 610 -18.08 -5.21 2.01
N TYR A 611 -19.04 -4.98 1.11
CA TYR A 611 -19.82 -3.74 1.03
C TYR A 611 -21.23 -3.95 1.58
N MET A 612 -21.60 -3.33 2.69
CA MET A 612 -22.84 -3.65 3.45
C MET A 612 -24.14 -3.50 2.64
N PHE A 613 -24.13 -2.63 1.63
CA PHE A 613 -25.24 -2.33 0.71
C PHE A 613 -24.80 -2.43 -0.76
N GLY A 614 -23.88 -3.35 -1.05
CA GLY A 614 -23.29 -3.53 -2.37
C GLY A 614 -22.39 -2.37 -2.83
N LYS A 615 -21.95 -2.42 -4.08
CA LYS A 615 -20.99 -1.46 -4.65
C LYS A 615 -21.64 -0.09 -4.89
N GLY A 616 -21.16 0.93 -4.19
CA GLY A 616 -21.56 2.32 -4.34
C GLY A 616 -20.57 3.24 -3.62
N VAL A 617 -20.80 4.55 -3.65
CA VAL A 617 -20.05 5.51 -2.81
C VAL A 617 -20.77 5.65 -1.47
N TYR A 618 -20.03 5.41 -0.37
CA TYR A 618 -20.56 5.43 1.00
C TYR A 618 -20.31 6.79 1.65
N LEU A 619 -21.38 7.37 2.20
CA LEU A 619 -21.41 8.66 2.88
C LEU A 619 -22.13 8.52 4.24
N ALA A 620 -21.80 9.38 5.21
CA ALA A 620 -22.43 9.39 6.53
C ALA A 620 -22.82 10.80 6.99
N ASP A 621 -23.82 10.91 7.86
CA ASP A 621 -24.22 12.17 8.52
C ASP A 621 -23.49 12.41 9.86
N ILE A 622 -22.82 11.39 10.40
CA ILE A 622 -22.00 11.39 11.61
C ILE A 622 -20.51 11.49 11.24
N SER A 623 -19.87 12.62 11.54
CA SER A 623 -18.48 12.94 11.16
C SER A 623 -17.49 11.82 11.49
N THR A 624 -17.46 11.39 12.75
CA THR A 624 -16.51 10.37 13.23
C THR A 624 -16.69 8.98 12.66
N LYS A 625 -17.83 8.68 12.02
CA LYS A 625 -17.98 7.43 11.27
C LYS A 625 -17.07 7.44 10.04
N SER A 626 -17.13 8.52 9.26
CA SER A 626 -16.24 8.70 8.10
C SER A 626 -14.80 8.95 8.53
N ALA A 627 -14.56 9.62 9.68
CA ALA A 627 -13.21 9.83 10.21
C ALA A 627 -12.45 8.53 10.54
N GLY A 628 -13.17 7.46 10.90
CA GLY A 628 -12.56 6.14 11.16
C GLY A 628 -11.78 5.56 9.96
N TYR A 629 -12.13 5.98 8.74
CA TYR A 629 -11.48 5.55 7.50
C TYR A 629 -10.21 6.36 7.16
N CYS A 630 -9.90 7.42 7.91
CA CYS A 630 -8.74 8.28 7.63
C CYS A 630 -7.38 7.66 8.02
N VAL A 631 -7.39 6.70 8.96
CA VAL A 631 -6.18 6.02 9.51
C VAL A 631 -5.01 6.99 9.83
N PRO A 632 -5.24 8.08 10.59
CA PRO A 632 -4.31 9.21 10.70
C PRO A 632 -2.96 8.88 11.37
N SER A 633 -2.87 7.75 12.07
CA SER A 633 -1.64 7.30 12.76
C SER A 633 -0.48 6.95 11.82
N ILE A 634 -0.71 6.83 10.51
CA ILE A 634 0.33 6.59 9.49
C ILE A 634 0.63 7.84 8.62
N SER A 635 -0.04 8.95 8.91
CA SER A 635 0.08 10.23 8.21
C SER A 635 0.38 11.38 9.18
N GLY A 636 1.20 11.09 10.20
CA GLY A 636 1.66 12.09 11.17
C GLY A 636 0.56 12.66 12.06
N HIS A 637 -0.48 11.88 12.37
CA HIS A 637 -1.72 12.29 13.04
C HIS A 637 -2.63 13.22 12.22
N MET A 638 -2.24 13.61 11.01
CA MET A 638 -3.06 14.44 10.13
C MET A 638 -3.89 13.57 9.18
N GLY A 639 -5.15 13.95 8.97
CA GLY A 639 -6.07 13.29 8.05
C GLY A 639 -6.88 14.27 7.21
N LEU A 640 -7.49 13.73 6.15
CA LEU A 640 -8.35 14.47 5.23
C LEU A 640 -9.75 13.86 5.20
N MET A 641 -10.77 14.71 5.17
CA MET A 641 -12.18 14.34 5.07
C MET A 641 -12.90 15.26 4.07
N LEU A 642 -13.97 14.75 3.47
CA LEU A 642 -14.78 15.48 2.51
C LEU A 642 -16.18 15.72 3.05
N LEU A 643 -16.76 16.87 2.69
CA LEU A 643 -18.21 17.01 2.59
C LEU A 643 -18.63 16.97 1.13
N CYS A 644 -19.55 16.07 0.85
CA CYS A 644 -20.10 15.76 -0.46
C CYS A 644 -21.57 16.18 -0.50
N GLU A 645 -21.96 16.99 -1.50
CA GLU A 645 -23.37 17.13 -1.86
C GLU A 645 -23.77 15.86 -2.62
N ALA A 646 -24.76 15.13 -2.12
CA ALA A 646 -25.28 13.92 -2.74
C ALA A 646 -26.77 14.06 -3.04
N GLN A 647 -27.17 13.88 -4.31
CA GLN A 647 -28.55 13.74 -4.74
C GLN A 647 -29.02 12.30 -4.52
N LEU A 648 -29.86 12.09 -3.51
CA LEU A 648 -30.26 10.77 -3.03
C LEU A 648 -31.57 10.26 -3.65
N GLY A 649 -32.38 11.16 -4.24
CA GLY A 649 -33.74 10.87 -4.68
C GLY A 649 -34.73 10.63 -3.53
N ASP A 650 -36.02 10.56 -3.87
CA ASP A 650 -37.10 10.29 -2.91
C ASP A 650 -38.16 9.42 -3.62
N PRO A 651 -38.48 8.21 -3.11
CA PRO A 651 -37.89 7.55 -1.94
C PRO A 651 -36.45 7.06 -2.18
N MET A 652 -35.73 6.89 -1.06
CA MET A 652 -34.50 6.08 -0.98
C MET A 652 -34.88 4.63 -0.63
N LEU A 653 -34.05 3.64 -0.98
CA LEU A 653 -34.25 2.28 -0.47
C LEU A 653 -33.81 2.21 1.00
N GLU A 654 -34.75 2.24 1.93
CA GLU A 654 -34.47 2.16 3.37
C GLU A 654 -34.18 0.73 3.83
N LEU A 655 -33.09 0.51 4.57
CA LEU A 655 -32.67 -0.81 5.06
C LEU A 655 -32.20 -0.76 6.51
N THR A 656 -32.68 -1.69 7.35
CA THR A 656 -32.26 -1.84 8.77
C THR A 656 -31.08 -2.80 8.94
N ASN A 657 -30.79 -3.63 7.95
CA ASN A 657 -29.81 -4.72 7.94
C ASN A 657 -29.08 -4.75 6.60
N ALA A 658 -27.91 -5.40 6.54
CA ALA A 658 -27.11 -5.51 5.31
C ALA A 658 -27.86 -6.20 4.16
N ASP A 659 -27.68 -5.70 2.94
CA ASP A 659 -28.18 -6.31 1.70
C ASP A 659 -27.14 -6.14 0.59
N TYR A 660 -26.41 -7.22 0.29
CA TYR A 660 -25.41 -7.23 -0.77
C TYR A 660 -26.00 -6.99 -2.18
N ASP A 661 -27.30 -7.18 -2.36
CA ASP A 661 -28.04 -6.93 -3.61
C ASP A 661 -28.70 -5.53 -3.63
N ALA A 662 -28.45 -4.65 -2.64
CA ALA A 662 -29.17 -3.38 -2.45
C ALA A 662 -29.14 -2.45 -3.67
N ALA A 663 -28.02 -2.33 -4.40
CA ALA A 663 -27.94 -1.54 -5.64
C ALA A 663 -28.97 -1.96 -6.70
N LYS A 664 -29.19 -3.28 -6.81
CA LYS A 664 -30.16 -3.91 -7.73
C LYS A 664 -31.57 -3.83 -7.17
N ASN A 665 -31.74 -3.87 -5.85
CA ASN A 665 -33.05 -3.73 -5.19
C ASN A 665 -33.55 -2.28 -5.21
N ALA A 666 -32.69 -1.29 -5.03
CA ALA A 666 -32.99 0.13 -5.19
C ALA A 666 -33.46 0.42 -6.62
N LYS A 667 -32.72 -0.06 -7.63
CA LYS A 667 -33.11 0.05 -9.04
C LYS A 667 -34.46 -0.61 -9.36
N LYS A 668 -34.80 -1.76 -8.76
CA LYS A 668 -36.14 -2.37 -8.90
C LYS A 668 -37.24 -1.52 -8.26
N ALA A 669 -36.95 -0.85 -7.15
CA ALA A 669 -37.87 -0.01 -6.40
C ALA A 669 -37.96 1.44 -6.94
N GLY A 670 -37.27 1.76 -8.04
CA GLY A 670 -37.17 3.13 -8.57
C GLY A 670 -36.31 4.09 -7.73
N CYS A 671 -35.69 3.61 -6.66
CA CYS A 671 -34.88 4.41 -5.75
C CYS A 671 -33.50 4.71 -6.37
N LEU A 672 -33.04 5.96 -6.25
CA LEU A 672 -31.75 6.41 -6.78
C LEU A 672 -30.55 6.02 -5.89
N SER A 673 -30.80 5.87 -4.58
CA SER A 673 -29.80 5.56 -3.54
C SER A 673 -30.39 4.62 -2.48
N THR A 674 -29.54 4.15 -1.57
CA THR A 674 -29.92 3.38 -0.37
C THR A 674 -29.64 4.16 0.90
N PHE A 675 -30.55 4.06 1.86
CA PHE A 675 -30.44 4.60 3.21
C PHE A 675 -30.31 3.45 4.22
N GLY A 676 -29.08 3.18 4.66
CA GLY A 676 -28.80 2.26 5.76
C GLY A 676 -29.16 2.93 7.08
N MET A 677 -30.23 2.50 7.73
CA MET A 677 -30.78 3.14 8.92
C MET A 677 -30.05 2.72 10.20
N GLY A 678 -29.41 3.69 10.86
CA GLY A 678 -28.71 3.51 12.13
C GLY A 678 -29.57 3.76 13.36
N ARG A 679 -29.10 3.30 14.52
CA ARG A 679 -29.69 3.57 15.85
C ARG A 679 -29.49 5.00 16.33
N THR A 680 -28.53 5.73 15.78
CA THR A 680 -28.26 7.12 16.15
C THR A 680 -28.14 7.97 14.89
N ALA A 681 -28.89 9.07 14.87
CA ALA A 681 -29.03 9.96 13.71
C ALA A 681 -29.14 11.43 14.16
N PRO A 682 -28.85 12.42 13.29
CA PRO A 682 -29.21 13.81 13.50
C PRO A 682 -30.71 13.97 13.77
N LYS A 683 -31.06 14.87 14.70
CA LYS A 683 -32.44 15.12 15.11
C LYS A 683 -33.09 16.33 14.44
N ALA A 684 -32.30 17.22 13.85
CA ALA A 684 -32.76 18.33 13.01
C ALA A 684 -31.81 18.49 11.82
N TRP A 685 -32.32 19.13 10.76
CA TRP A 685 -31.61 19.41 9.51
C TRP A 685 -31.96 20.83 9.09
N ILE A 686 -30.97 21.59 8.63
CA ILE A 686 -31.10 22.95 8.12
C ILE A 686 -30.78 23.00 6.61
N ASP A 687 -31.17 24.09 5.94
CA ASP A 687 -30.79 24.34 4.56
C ASP A 687 -29.32 24.79 4.49
N GLY A 688 -28.51 24.11 3.69
CA GLY A 688 -27.09 24.44 3.50
C GLY A 688 -26.86 25.83 2.93
N GLY A 689 -27.88 26.46 2.34
CA GLY A 689 -27.87 27.88 1.97
C GLY A 689 -27.61 28.84 3.14
N GLU A 690 -27.78 28.39 4.39
CA GLU A 690 -27.31 29.15 5.56
C GLU A 690 -25.79 29.14 5.74
N VAL A 691 -25.11 28.10 5.24
CA VAL A 691 -23.64 27.96 5.28
C VAL A 691 -23.00 28.72 4.11
N HIS A 692 -23.48 28.48 2.89
CA HIS A 692 -23.03 29.15 1.67
C HIS A 692 -24.12 29.11 0.59
N GLU A 693 -24.30 30.16 -0.22
CA GLU A 693 -25.41 30.26 -1.18
C GLU A 693 -25.47 29.09 -2.19
N ASN A 694 -24.31 28.62 -2.66
CA ASN A 694 -24.18 27.46 -3.56
C ASN A 694 -24.58 26.11 -2.92
N LEU A 695 -25.09 26.08 -1.67
CA LEU A 695 -25.67 24.90 -1.01
C LEU A 695 -27.20 25.01 -0.82
N LYS A 696 -27.85 26.04 -1.39
CA LYS A 696 -29.29 26.26 -1.21
C LYS A 696 -30.11 25.05 -1.66
N GLY A 697 -30.97 24.53 -0.78
CA GLY A 697 -31.72 23.30 -1.02
C GLY A 697 -30.86 22.03 -0.97
N VAL A 698 -29.77 22.04 -0.20
CA VAL A 698 -28.99 20.85 0.20
C VAL A 698 -29.08 20.74 1.71
N LYS A 699 -29.66 19.66 2.23
CA LYS A 699 -29.95 19.51 3.67
C LYS A 699 -28.67 19.13 4.43
N MET A 700 -28.31 19.90 5.46
CA MET A 700 -27.19 19.62 6.37
C MET A 700 -27.73 19.32 7.79
N PRO A 701 -27.14 18.36 8.54
CA PRO A 701 -27.45 18.19 9.96
C PRO A 701 -27.28 19.49 10.76
N ASP A 702 -28.25 19.80 11.61
CA ASP A 702 -28.24 21.02 12.44
C ASP A 702 -27.17 20.91 13.55
N PRO A 703 -26.11 21.76 13.56
CA PRO A 703 -25.07 21.69 14.57
C PRO A 703 -25.54 22.15 15.97
N SER A 704 -26.70 22.80 16.09
CA SER A 704 -27.29 23.15 17.37
C SER A 704 -27.94 21.95 18.08
N VAL A 705 -28.29 20.89 17.34
CA VAL A 705 -29.03 19.73 17.86
C VAL A 705 -28.18 18.45 17.80
N THR A 706 -27.69 18.00 18.95
CA THR A 706 -26.89 16.77 19.08
C THR A 706 -27.64 15.53 18.54
N PRO A 707 -26.98 14.65 17.75
CA PRO A 707 -27.54 13.37 17.34
C PRO A 707 -27.99 12.49 18.51
N GLY A 708 -29.08 11.75 18.30
CA GLY A 708 -29.70 10.90 19.31
C GLY A 708 -30.38 9.66 18.71
N ASP A 709 -31.08 8.90 19.55
CA ASP A 709 -31.75 7.65 19.15
C ASP A 709 -32.69 7.88 17.95
N SER A 710 -32.52 7.12 16.86
CA SER A 710 -33.34 7.27 15.66
C SER A 710 -34.79 6.78 15.83
N ASN A 711 -35.05 5.98 16.86
CA ASN A 711 -36.28 5.19 17.07
C ASN A 711 -36.56 4.14 15.97
N VAL A 712 -35.59 3.83 15.09
CA VAL A 712 -35.79 2.84 14.01
C VAL A 712 -35.78 1.42 14.58
N ALA A 713 -36.96 0.81 14.60
CA ALA A 713 -37.15 -0.56 15.09
C ALA A 713 -36.30 -1.56 14.27
N GLY A 714 -35.51 -2.38 14.97
CA GLY A 714 -34.70 -3.42 14.35
C GLY A 714 -33.42 -2.94 13.65
N ALA A 715 -33.03 -1.66 13.79
CA ALA A 715 -31.77 -1.15 13.23
C ALA A 715 -30.55 -1.94 13.73
N TYR A 716 -29.79 -2.53 12.80
CA TYR A 716 -28.53 -3.21 13.08
C TYR A 716 -27.37 -2.22 13.20
N LEU A 717 -27.31 -1.25 12.29
CA LEU A 717 -26.30 -0.19 12.25
C LEU A 717 -26.33 0.69 13.51
N GLN A 718 -25.16 1.14 13.97
CA GLN A 718 -25.08 2.14 15.05
C GLN A 718 -25.39 3.56 14.56
N TYR A 719 -25.01 3.88 13.32
CA TYR A 719 -25.14 5.19 12.67
C TYR A 719 -25.52 4.99 11.20
N ASN A 720 -26.18 5.99 10.62
CA ASN A 720 -26.68 5.94 9.25
C ASN A 720 -25.59 5.71 8.18
N GLU A 721 -26.01 5.27 7.00
CA GLU A 721 -25.24 5.25 5.75
C GLU A 721 -26.11 5.70 4.60
N TYR A 722 -25.53 6.47 3.68
CA TYR A 722 -26.15 6.87 2.42
C TYR A 722 -25.25 6.35 1.30
N ILE A 723 -25.84 5.56 0.39
CA ILE A 723 -25.08 4.84 -0.64
C ILE A 723 -25.57 5.26 -2.03
N CYS A 724 -24.69 5.98 -2.73
CA CYS A 724 -24.91 6.44 -4.10
C CYS A 724 -24.42 5.40 -5.11
N TYR A 725 -25.29 5.02 -6.05
CA TYR A 725 -25.01 3.98 -7.07
C TYR A 725 -24.54 4.54 -8.42
N SER A 726 -24.40 5.86 -8.52
CA SER A 726 -23.67 6.54 -9.59
C SER A 726 -22.83 7.66 -8.98
N THR A 727 -21.60 7.84 -9.46
CA THR A 727 -20.70 8.92 -9.02
C THR A 727 -21.24 10.30 -9.41
N ALA A 728 -22.01 10.37 -10.51
CA ALA A 728 -22.68 11.57 -10.98
C ALA A 728 -23.74 12.13 -10.02
N GLN A 729 -24.18 11.35 -9.02
CA GLN A 729 -25.07 11.83 -7.95
C GLN A 729 -24.36 12.80 -6.99
N ILE A 730 -23.03 12.90 -7.05
CA ILE A 730 -22.20 13.55 -6.02
C ILE A 730 -21.40 14.72 -6.61
N LYS A 731 -21.33 15.82 -5.86
CA LYS A 731 -20.36 16.91 -6.02
C LYS A 731 -19.52 17.00 -4.75
N LEU A 732 -18.19 17.06 -4.86
CA LEU A 732 -17.32 17.42 -3.74
C LEU A 732 -17.46 18.92 -3.46
N ARG A 733 -17.66 19.32 -2.19
CA ARG A 733 -17.94 20.71 -1.81
C ARG A 733 -16.90 21.29 -0.85
N TYR A 734 -16.44 20.50 0.12
CA TYR A 734 -15.41 20.94 1.08
C TYR A 734 -14.40 19.84 1.38
N LEU A 735 -13.16 20.25 1.59
CA LEU A 735 -12.05 19.44 2.09
C LEU A 735 -11.69 19.92 3.50
N PHE A 736 -11.62 19.00 4.46
CA PHE A 736 -11.23 19.27 5.84
C PHE A 736 -9.84 18.70 6.10
N TYR A 737 -8.95 19.54 6.62
CA TYR A 737 -7.64 19.15 7.14
C TYR A 737 -7.72 19.07 8.67
N VAL A 738 -7.49 17.87 9.22
CA VAL A 738 -7.86 17.51 10.59
C VAL A 738 -6.69 16.86 11.32
N ASP A 739 -6.45 17.31 12.56
CA ASP A 739 -5.46 16.74 13.50
C ASP A 739 -6.18 15.74 14.43
N PHE A 740 -5.62 14.55 14.63
CA PHE A 740 -6.23 13.45 15.39
C PHE A 740 -5.38 13.01 16.59
N HIS A 741 -5.94 13.08 17.79
CA HIS A 741 -5.23 12.95 19.08
C HIS A 741 -5.58 11.69 19.88
#